data_AF-A0A1H7TF13-F1
#
_entry.id   AF-A0A1H7TF13-F1
#
_cell.length_a   1.000
_cell.length_b   1.000
_cell.length_c   1.000
_cell.angle_alpha   90.00
_cell.angle_beta   90.00
_cell.angle_gamma   90.00
#
_symmetry.space_group_name_H-M   'P 1'
#
loop_
_entity.id
_entity.type
_entity.pdbx_description
1 polymer ?
#
loop_
_entity_poly.entity_id
_entity_poly.type
_entity_poly.pdbx_seq_one_letter_code
_entity_poly.pdbx_strand_id
1 'polypeptide(L)'
;MKSILASTSKGYFLTFIFLFLYIIRPVSLYSQNAVLERAISINYQGEIAGLLDELGMQTGYSFSYSSKLLRTERHIQVQYQQTKLATILKEIFGSDLAAAKVSGTQILLQSLQDKASISGSVQTRDGKPAPSVSVQLGDNRYTQTDANGYYRIEQVSTGRYLLKVSLVGMNAQERKIEVQHSDSYLVDFILQEDEQQLREVVINSAYNKFSQKETAYVARMPLKNLENPQVYNVIPKELFEEQLVTDYNDILRNITGGNVSTSNNSSNQSMLRGFRTFNGMRNGMTAYTLVAIDPANIEKVEAIKGPSATLFGASNGSLVTFGGLMNRVTKKPVDYFMTDLSFSTGSWGLSRIAADFNTPLNEEKSALFRLNTAYHTQNSFQTAGYERNFLIAPSFSYVVNDRLTLLFDAEIYRTTRFLPTNFSFGGSNFTINNFKDLPLGYETSLSSNDLSSKVGTTNYYAQANYKISDQWTSSTNFSYTMTEYFDAYRLYANWLSDTSIVRAVMAQKPQRQIATSIQQNFNGDFNIGRLRNRLVVGVNYYYFVANLRYTNPTPYDQINVNQAGAVDFSRAKLDAILAGTNFNTQKSEESAFAVYASDVLNITDKLAAMASLRLDRFNNKGTTLNGTLRGDYGQTSLSPKFGLVYQLIKDGIAVFGNYMSGFSNQSGADINGNTFKPMLAAQTEGGIKLNLLNGRISSTLSYYHIAVNDIIRQDPSNQAFNIQDGKQVSKGFEGELVINPFRGFNFIGGYGYNHNRYVRSNANIEGKTPFGSPAHIANLWMSYRVPTGFAEGFGAGFGGNYASESYFDDMNTFTIPAAKVINASLFYDQAKFRLGFKLNNLFNEHYWSYIGMPQNTRQFIVNLTYRIR
;
A
#
# COMPACT_ATOMS: atom_id res chain seq x y z
N MET A 1 -32.64 23.31 10.58
CA MET A 1 -31.17 23.49 10.62
C MET A 1 -30.53 23.09 9.27
N LYS A 2 -31.07 23.60 8.15
CA LYS A 2 -30.75 23.19 6.76
C LYS A 2 -30.38 24.38 5.86
N SER A 3 -30.11 25.56 6.42
CA SER A 3 -29.88 26.81 5.66
C SER A 3 -28.70 27.67 6.14
N ILE A 4 -27.76 27.14 6.93
CA ILE A 4 -26.61 27.92 7.44
C ILE A 4 -25.24 27.44 6.87
N LEU A 5 -25.23 26.49 5.91
CA LEU A 5 -23.99 25.95 5.33
C LEU A 5 -23.77 26.26 3.84
N ALA A 6 -24.49 27.23 3.26
CA ALA A 6 -24.41 27.52 1.83
C ALA A 6 -23.57 28.76 1.45
N SER A 7 -22.94 29.48 2.38
CA SER A 7 -22.17 30.69 2.01
C SER A 7 -20.97 30.98 2.90
N THR A 8 -19.99 30.07 2.99
CA THR A 8 -18.66 30.37 3.58
C THR A 8 -17.65 29.27 3.26
N SER A 9 -17.25 29.12 1.99
CA SER A 9 -16.27 28.10 1.57
C SER A 9 -14.99 28.66 0.93
N LYS A 10 -14.70 29.97 1.07
CA LYS A 10 -13.48 30.59 0.53
C LYS A 10 -12.45 31.06 1.58
N GLY A 11 -12.71 30.92 2.88
CA GLY A 11 -11.87 31.52 3.93
C GLY A 11 -11.06 30.56 4.83
N TYR A 12 -11.44 29.28 4.95
CA TYR A 12 -10.95 28.44 6.05
C TYR A 12 -9.77 27.51 5.72
N PHE A 13 -9.37 27.39 4.45
CA PHE A 13 -8.25 26.53 4.06
C PHE A 13 -6.88 27.16 4.40
N LEU A 14 -6.77 28.51 4.36
CA LEU A 14 -5.57 29.20 4.86
C LEU A 14 -5.50 29.24 6.39
N THR A 15 -6.66 29.29 7.08
CA THR A 15 -6.70 29.34 8.54
C THR A 15 -6.27 28.01 9.18
N PHE A 16 -6.48 26.88 8.50
CA PHE A 16 -6.00 25.57 8.96
C PHE A 16 -4.48 25.40 8.81
N ILE A 17 -3.86 26.08 7.83
CA ILE A 17 -2.39 26.11 7.66
C ILE A 17 -1.73 27.02 8.71
N PHE A 18 -2.37 28.12 9.10
CA PHE A 18 -1.86 29.02 10.14
C PHE A 18 -2.05 28.50 11.58
N LEU A 19 -3.12 27.72 11.86
CA LEU A 19 -3.32 27.15 13.20
C LEU A 19 -2.34 26.00 13.52
N PHE A 20 -1.80 25.31 12.50
CA PHE A 20 -0.84 24.22 12.68
C PHE A 20 0.60 24.71 12.95
N LEU A 21 0.89 25.98 12.68
CA LEU A 21 2.17 26.63 13.03
C LEU A 21 2.21 27.20 14.46
N TYR A 22 1.09 27.22 15.18
CA TYR A 22 1.00 27.81 16.53
C TYR A 22 1.09 26.80 17.69
N ILE A 23 1.15 25.48 17.41
CA ILE A 23 1.27 24.42 18.43
C ILE A 23 2.69 23.83 18.52
N ILE A 24 3.63 24.31 17.70
CA ILE A 24 5.06 24.08 17.96
C ILE A 24 5.57 25.30 18.75
N ARG A 25 5.41 25.27 20.07
CA ARG A 25 6.25 26.15 20.90
C ARG A 25 7.70 25.74 20.64
N PRO A 26 8.58 26.66 20.18
CA PRO A 26 10.00 26.39 20.23
C PRO A 26 10.32 26.17 21.72
N VAL A 27 10.84 24.99 22.07
CA VAL A 27 11.61 24.87 23.30
C VAL A 27 12.79 25.81 23.10
N SER A 28 12.67 26.99 23.67
CA SER A 28 13.73 27.98 23.75
C SER A 28 14.96 27.28 24.32
N LEU A 29 16.00 27.16 23.49
CA LEU A 29 17.36 26.87 23.89
C LEU A 29 17.80 27.94 24.88
N TYR A 30 17.43 27.78 26.15
CA TYR A 30 18.11 28.47 27.24
C TYR A 30 19.53 27.91 27.30
N SER A 31 20.50 28.82 27.24
CA SER A 31 21.92 28.56 27.45
C SER A 31 22.13 27.57 28.61
N GLN A 32 22.52 26.33 28.30
CA GLN A 32 22.73 25.27 29.29
C GLN A 32 23.92 25.52 30.23
N ASN A 33 24.69 26.60 30.06
CA ASN A 33 25.88 26.88 30.88
C ASN A 33 25.61 27.80 32.10
N ALA A 34 24.38 28.24 32.35
CA ALA A 34 24.09 29.23 33.40
C ALA A 34 24.51 28.78 34.82
N VAL A 35 24.42 27.48 35.13
CA VAL A 35 24.82 26.98 36.47
C VAL A 35 26.33 26.96 36.67
N LEU A 36 27.12 26.74 35.62
CA LEU A 36 28.60 26.73 35.70
C LEU A 36 29.14 28.13 36.00
N GLU A 37 28.40 29.18 35.64
CA GLU A 37 28.72 30.58 35.92
C GLU A 37 28.17 31.07 37.27
N ARG A 38 27.44 30.24 38.02
CA ARG A 38 26.84 30.61 39.31
C ARG A 38 27.93 30.79 40.36
N ALA A 39 27.89 31.92 41.07
CA ALA A 39 28.77 32.20 42.19
C ALA A 39 28.37 31.36 43.42
N ILE A 40 29.36 30.68 44.00
CA ILE A 40 29.22 29.77 45.12
C ILE A 40 30.14 30.22 46.26
N SER A 41 29.63 30.16 47.48
CA SER A 41 30.42 30.35 48.69
C SER A 41 30.31 29.10 49.54
N ILE A 42 31.44 28.48 49.85
CA ILE A 42 31.52 27.19 50.55
C ILE A 42 32.84 27.11 51.32
N ASN A 43 32.79 26.56 52.53
CA ASN A 43 33.97 26.23 53.34
C ASN A 43 33.88 24.74 53.68
N TYR A 44 34.80 23.94 53.17
CA TYR A 44 34.69 22.49 53.22
C TYR A 44 36.04 21.84 53.53
N GLN A 45 36.01 20.79 54.34
CA GLN A 45 37.14 19.94 54.67
C GLN A 45 36.70 18.48 54.62
N GLY A 46 37.31 17.69 53.72
CA GLY A 46 36.95 16.28 53.52
C GLY A 46 37.36 15.78 52.13
N GLU A 47 36.80 14.64 51.71
CA GLU A 47 37.01 14.10 50.36
C GLU A 47 36.33 14.99 49.30
N ILE A 48 36.94 15.06 48.11
CA ILE A 48 36.37 15.79 46.96
C ILE A 48 34.97 15.27 46.60
N ALA A 49 34.70 13.96 46.77
CA ALA A 49 33.37 13.39 46.54
C ALA A 49 32.31 14.09 47.41
N GLY A 50 32.57 14.27 48.71
CA GLY A 50 31.64 14.97 49.61
C GLY A 50 31.52 16.47 49.29
N LEU A 51 32.58 17.10 48.76
CA LEU A 51 32.46 18.48 48.26
C LEU A 51 31.53 18.58 47.05
N LEU A 52 31.58 17.61 46.13
CA LEU A 52 30.68 17.57 44.98
C LEU A 52 29.22 17.37 45.41
N ASP A 53 28.98 16.58 46.45
CA ASP A 53 27.64 16.42 47.04
C ASP A 53 27.12 17.74 47.63
N GLU A 54 27.95 18.48 48.40
CA GLU A 54 27.58 19.80 48.94
C GLU A 54 27.33 20.84 47.85
N LEU A 55 28.21 20.90 46.83
CA LEU A 55 28.00 21.75 45.66
C LEU A 55 26.72 21.38 44.92
N GLY A 56 26.39 20.08 44.86
CA GLY A 56 25.17 19.59 44.26
C GLY A 56 23.92 20.04 45.01
N MET A 57 23.94 19.94 46.34
CA MET A 57 22.87 20.45 47.21
C MET A 57 22.66 21.96 47.07
N GLN A 58 23.73 22.75 47.00
CA GLN A 58 23.66 24.21 46.88
C GLN A 58 23.20 24.68 45.50
N THR A 59 23.52 23.91 44.45
CA THR A 59 23.19 24.26 43.06
C THR A 59 21.87 23.68 42.57
N GLY A 60 21.40 22.59 43.18
CA GLY A 60 20.26 21.78 42.70
C GLY A 60 20.62 20.81 41.58
N TYR A 61 21.91 20.51 41.39
CA TYR A 61 22.42 19.62 40.34
C TYR A 61 23.11 18.39 40.94
N SER A 62 23.05 17.26 40.24
CA SER A 62 23.89 16.09 40.58
C SER A 62 25.15 16.04 39.73
N PHE A 63 26.26 15.57 40.30
CA PHE A 63 27.51 15.39 39.56
C PHE A 63 27.64 13.94 39.07
N SER A 64 28.02 13.77 37.80
CA SER A 64 28.38 12.48 37.22
C SER A 64 29.85 12.47 36.87
N TYR A 65 30.60 11.54 37.42
CA TYR A 65 32.05 11.45 37.24
C TYR A 65 32.56 10.03 37.50
N SER A 66 33.80 9.76 37.09
CA SER A 66 34.54 8.58 37.52
C SER A 66 35.38 8.96 38.74
N SER A 67 35.05 8.38 39.90
CA SER A 67 35.77 8.65 41.16
C SER A 67 37.27 8.34 41.04
N LYS A 68 37.61 7.26 40.34
CA LYS A 68 39.00 6.81 40.11
C LYS A 68 39.80 7.76 39.21
N LEU A 69 39.18 8.31 38.15
CA LEU A 69 39.89 9.16 37.18
C LEU A 69 40.04 10.61 37.65
N LEU A 70 39.08 11.09 38.44
CA LEU A 70 39.14 12.43 39.04
C LEU A 70 39.65 12.40 40.49
N ARG A 71 40.12 11.24 40.97
CA ARG A 71 40.71 11.01 42.30
C ARG A 71 39.89 11.63 43.42
N THR A 72 38.57 11.37 43.41
CA THR A 72 37.63 12.07 44.30
C THR A 72 37.75 11.67 45.78
N GLU A 73 38.49 10.59 46.06
CA GLU A 73 38.92 10.16 47.39
C GLU A 73 40.01 11.07 48.01
N ARG A 74 40.60 11.98 47.23
CA ARG A 74 41.61 12.91 47.75
C ARG A 74 40.96 13.86 48.76
N HIS A 75 41.59 14.00 49.92
CA HIS A 75 41.18 14.97 50.94
C HIS A 75 41.66 16.37 50.58
N ILE A 76 40.78 17.35 50.74
CA ILE A 76 41.04 18.76 50.51
C ILE A 76 40.46 19.62 51.64
N GLN A 77 41.02 20.81 51.80
CA GLN A 77 40.47 21.88 52.61
C GLN A 77 40.40 23.13 51.74
N VAL A 78 39.20 23.63 51.48
CA VAL A 78 38.96 24.72 50.55
C VAL A 78 37.97 25.72 51.12
N GLN A 79 38.20 27.00 50.82
CA GLN A 79 37.30 28.09 51.16
C GLN A 79 37.10 28.97 49.94
N TYR A 80 35.87 28.98 49.41
CA TYR A 80 35.47 29.80 48.28
C TYR A 80 34.44 30.84 48.72
N GLN A 81 34.57 32.07 48.23
CA GLN A 81 33.61 33.15 48.45
C GLN A 81 33.26 33.78 47.11
N GLN A 82 31.98 33.68 46.73
CA GLN A 82 31.46 34.19 45.45
C GLN A 82 32.24 33.69 44.22
N THR A 83 32.79 32.48 44.28
CA THR A 83 33.58 31.89 43.19
C THR A 83 32.67 31.12 42.23
N LYS A 84 32.86 31.28 40.91
CA LYS A 84 32.06 30.55 39.91
C LYS A 84 32.26 29.04 40.05
N LEU A 85 31.18 28.27 39.91
CA LEU A 85 31.23 26.81 39.98
C LEU A 85 32.25 26.20 39.00
N ALA A 86 32.33 26.70 37.77
CA ALA A 86 33.33 26.24 36.80
C ALA A 86 34.77 26.44 37.29
N THR A 87 35.03 27.56 37.98
CA THR A 87 36.35 27.87 38.54
C THR A 87 36.67 26.92 39.69
N ILE A 88 35.72 26.68 40.60
CA ILE A 88 35.86 25.72 41.70
C ILE A 88 36.20 24.33 41.16
N LEU A 89 35.45 23.83 40.16
CA LEU A 89 35.70 22.52 39.56
C LEU A 89 37.08 22.44 38.89
N LYS A 90 37.51 23.51 38.20
CA LYS A 90 38.82 23.56 37.56
C LYS A 90 39.97 23.61 38.59
N GLU A 91 39.77 24.27 39.73
CA GLU A 91 40.78 24.36 40.78
C GLU A 91 40.94 23.04 41.53
N ILE A 92 39.83 22.34 41.79
CA ILE A 92 39.85 21.03 42.46
C ILE A 92 40.52 19.97 41.59
N PHE A 93 40.13 19.89 40.31
CA PHE A 93 40.56 18.80 39.43
C PHE A 93 41.75 19.16 38.54
N GLY A 94 42.11 20.44 38.40
CA GLY A 94 43.26 20.87 37.61
C GLY A 94 43.25 20.31 36.18
N SER A 95 44.39 19.73 35.78
CA SER A 95 44.57 19.06 34.48
C SER A 95 43.79 17.76 34.34
N ASP A 96 43.25 17.20 35.43
CA ASP A 96 42.52 15.94 35.39
C ASP A 96 41.09 16.15 34.84
N LEU A 97 40.58 17.39 34.79
CA LEU A 97 39.26 17.75 34.25
C LEU A 97 39.36 18.30 32.81
N ALA A 98 38.92 17.50 31.84
CA ALA A 98 38.81 17.85 30.44
C ALA A 98 37.68 18.86 30.16
N ALA A 99 36.50 18.63 30.74
CA ALA A 99 35.33 19.48 30.59
C ALA A 99 34.27 19.20 31.67
N ALA A 100 33.49 20.23 32.02
CA ALA A 100 32.24 20.07 32.76
C ALA A 100 31.08 20.43 31.81
N LYS A 101 30.15 19.50 31.58
CA LYS A 101 28.99 19.70 30.68
C LYS A 101 27.69 19.57 31.45
N VAL A 102 26.78 20.53 31.24
CA VAL A 102 25.46 20.52 31.86
C VAL A 102 24.47 19.81 30.93
N SER A 103 23.74 18.85 31.46
CA SER A 103 22.67 18.14 30.74
C SER A 103 21.48 17.95 31.68
N GLY A 104 20.38 18.69 31.44
CA GLY A 104 19.24 18.72 32.35
C GLY A 104 19.62 19.22 33.75
N THR A 105 19.42 18.41 34.78
CA THR A 105 19.78 18.69 36.19
C THR A 105 21.08 17.97 36.62
N GLN A 106 21.91 17.54 35.66
CA GLN A 106 23.16 16.81 35.92
C GLN A 106 24.36 17.55 35.31
N ILE A 107 25.49 17.59 36.03
CA ILE A 107 26.78 18.09 35.55
C ILE A 107 27.72 16.91 35.36
N LEU A 108 28.11 16.65 34.10
CA LEU A 108 29.06 15.59 33.73
C LEU A 108 30.49 16.14 33.75
N LEU A 109 31.35 15.58 34.61
CA LEU A 109 32.78 15.88 34.66
C LEU A 109 33.56 14.86 33.82
N GLN A 110 34.25 15.32 32.78
CA GLN A 110 35.04 14.48 31.86
C GLN A 110 36.51 14.53 32.25
N SER A 111 37.19 13.38 32.36
CA SER A 111 38.63 13.28 32.66
C SER A 111 39.50 13.23 31.40
N LEU A 112 40.78 13.61 31.51
CA LEU A 112 41.72 13.80 30.39
C LEU A 112 42.54 12.55 29.98
N GLN A 113 42.50 11.40 30.68
CA GLN A 113 43.18 10.17 30.24
C GLN A 113 42.39 8.88 30.55
N ASP A 114 41.95 8.21 29.48
CA ASP A 114 42.24 6.80 29.16
C ASP A 114 41.47 6.48 27.89
N LYS A 115 42.20 6.42 26.78
CA LYS A 115 41.62 6.14 25.47
C LYS A 115 42.18 4.83 24.96
N ALA A 116 41.33 3.82 24.88
CA ALA A 116 41.64 2.50 24.34
C ALA A 116 41.75 2.54 22.80
N SER A 117 42.36 1.50 22.23
CA SER A 117 42.20 1.17 20.81
C SER A 117 41.30 -0.04 20.63
N ILE A 118 40.47 -0.05 19.60
CA ILE A 118 39.70 -1.22 19.18
C ILE A 118 40.26 -1.67 17.84
N SER A 119 40.63 -2.92 17.72
CA SER A 119 41.12 -3.52 16.48
C SER A 119 40.45 -4.87 16.24
N GLY A 120 40.52 -5.36 15.02
CA GLY A 120 40.04 -6.69 14.70
C GLY A 120 40.19 -6.99 13.22
N SER A 121 39.79 -8.18 12.85
CA SER A 121 39.69 -8.64 11.47
C SER A 121 38.24 -8.81 11.06
N VAL A 122 37.96 -8.58 9.79
CA VAL A 122 36.69 -8.91 9.16
C VAL A 122 36.96 -9.92 8.06
N GLN A 123 36.28 -11.06 8.14
CA GLN A 123 36.35 -12.13 7.15
C GLN A 123 34.97 -12.40 6.57
N THR A 124 34.90 -12.99 5.40
CA THR A 124 33.67 -13.56 4.84
C THR A 124 33.44 -14.98 5.38
N ARG A 125 32.22 -15.53 5.21
CA ARG A 125 31.86 -16.88 5.72
C ARG A 125 32.77 -18.01 5.20
N ASP A 126 33.36 -17.84 4.01
CA ASP A 126 34.35 -18.77 3.42
C ASP A 126 35.77 -18.61 4.00
N GLY A 127 35.95 -17.78 5.04
CA GLY A 127 37.21 -17.57 5.74
C GLY A 127 38.20 -16.63 5.04
N LYS A 128 37.78 -15.96 3.94
CA LYS A 128 38.65 -15.00 3.25
C LYS A 128 38.62 -13.62 3.93
N PRO A 129 39.71 -12.84 3.89
CA PRO A 129 39.72 -11.46 4.36
C PRO A 129 38.75 -10.57 3.58
N ALA A 130 38.01 -9.69 4.28
CA ALA A 130 37.07 -8.75 3.68
C ALA A 130 37.65 -7.31 3.70
N PRO A 131 38.20 -6.82 2.57
CA PRO A 131 38.77 -5.47 2.50
C PRO A 131 37.70 -4.39 2.33
N SER A 132 38.03 -3.14 2.69
CA SER A 132 37.14 -1.97 2.52
C SER A 132 35.80 -2.04 3.24
N VAL A 133 35.67 -2.90 4.25
CA VAL A 133 34.49 -2.97 5.12
C VAL A 133 34.45 -1.72 5.98
N SER A 134 33.32 -1.01 5.99
CA SER A 134 33.14 0.13 6.88
C SER A 134 32.93 -0.37 8.31
N VAL A 135 33.77 0.10 9.24
CA VAL A 135 33.68 -0.22 10.66
C VAL A 135 33.36 1.06 11.43
N GLN A 136 32.20 1.09 12.07
CA GLN A 136 31.64 2.25 12.76
C GLN A 136 31.51 1.98 14.26
N LEU A 137 31.96 2.92 15.09
CA LEU A 137 31.85 2.89 16.55
C LEU A 137 30.93 4.03 17.04
N GLY A 138 29.74 3.69 17.51
CA GLY A 138 28.69 4.68 17.82
C GLY A 138 28.27 5.49 16.60
N ASP A 139 27.73 6.70 16.79
CA ASP A 139 27.14 7.46 15.68
C ASP A 139 28.16 8.26 14.83
N ASN A 140 29.38 8.50 15.33
CA ASN A 140 30.27 9.54 14.80
C ASN A 140 31.73 9.12 14.53
N ARG A 141 32.13 7.87 14.75
CA ARG A 141 33.50 7.39 14.45
C ARG A 141 33.48 6.22 13.48
N TYR A 142 34.31 6.27 12.45
CA TYR A 142 34.40 5.22 11.43
C TYR A 142 35.85 4.99 10.99
N THR A 143 36.13 3.77 10.53
CA THR A 143 37.35 3.35 9.84
C THR A 143 36.97 2.34 8.76
N GLN A 144 37.96 1.84 8.00
CA GLN A 144 37.77 0.76 7.03
C GLN A 144 38.79 -0.34 7.24
N THR A 145 38.45 -1.57 6.84
CA THR A 145 39.40 -2.67 6.81
C THR A 145 40.42 -2.51 5.67
N ASP A 146 41.66 -2.91 5.92
CA ASP A 146 42.73 -2.95 4.92
C ASP A 146 42.60 -4.16 3.96
N ALA A 147 43.57 -4.35 3.06
CA ALA A 147 43.58 -5.45 2.09
C ALA A 147 43.56 -6.85 2.73
N ASN A 148 43.99 -6.97 3.99
CA ASN A 148 44.02 -8.21 4.76
C ASN A 148 42.83 -8.30 5.73
N GLY A 149 41.83 -7.43 5.60
CA GLY A 149 40.62 -7.43 6.41
C GLY A 149 40.79 -6.85 7.81
N TYR A 150 41.93 -6.22 8.15
CA TYR A 150 42.16 -5.67 9.48
C TYR A 150 41.69 -4.23 9.61
N TYR A 151 41.13 -3.87 10.76
CA TYR A 151 40.77 -2.50 11.10
C TYR A 151 41.31 -2.11 12.48
N ARG A 152 41.48 -0.79 12.69
CA ARG A 152 41.82 -0.19 13.99
C ARG A 152 41.11 1.16 14.17
N ILE A 153 40.55 1.37 15.35
CA ILE A 153 39.96 2.62 15.82
C ILE A 153 40.72 3.03 17.08
N GLU A 154 41.44 4.14 17.01
CA GLU A 154 42.21 4.64 18.14
C GLU A 154 41.40 5.64 18.98
N GLN A 155 41.97 5.99 20.14
CA GLN A 155 41.54 7.13 20.93
C GLN A 155 40.10 6.98 21.50
N VAL A 156 39.65 5.76 21.80
CA VAL A 156 38.28 5.42 22.23
C VAL A 156 38.12 5.57 23.75
N SER A 157 37.26 6.50 24.17
CA SER A 157 36.96 6.72 25.60
C SER A 157 36.24 5.51 26.21
N THR A 158 36.36 5.32 27.53
CA THR A 158 35.59 4.29 28.24
C THR A 158 34.09 4.49 28.09
N GLY A 159 33.34 3.40 27.96
CA GLY A 159 31.90 3.44 27.73
C GLY A 159 31.35 2.23 26.99
N ARG A 160 30.03 2.17 26.89
CA ARG A 160 29.33 1.15 26.09
C ARG A 160 29.11 1.69 24.69
N TYR A 161 29.59 0.95 23.70
CA TYR A 161 29.46 1.31 22.30
C TYR A 161 28.80 0.18 21.52
N LEU A 162 28.15 0.56 20.43
CA LEU A 162 27.79 -0.34 19.35
C LEU A 162 28.88 -0.24 18.28
N LEU A 163 29.57 -1.35 18.03
CA LEU A 163 30.52 -1.49 16.94
C LEU A 163 29.83 -2.20 15.79
N LYS A 164 29.68 -1.51 14.66
CA LYS A 164 28.98 -1.99 13.47
C LYS A 164 29.97 -2.16 12.33
N VAL A 165 29.92 -3.29 11.65
CA VAL A 165 30.62 -3.51 10.38
C VAL A 165 29.59 -3.64 9.26
N SER A 166 29.84 -2.96 8.15
CA SER A 166 28.97 -3.02 6.97
C SER A 166 29.79 -2.93 5.70
N LEU A 167 29.45 -3.76 4.73
CA LEU A 167 29.98 -3.74 3.38
C LEU A 167 28.79 -3.86 2.43
N VAL A 168 28.83 -3.14 1.31
CA VAL A 168 27.75 -3.19 0.31
C VAL A 168 27.59 -4.62 -0.19
N GLY A 169 26.37 -5.17 -0.13
CA GLY A 169 26.10 -6.55 -0.49
C GLY A 169 26.42 -7.60 0.59
N MET A 170 26.68 -7.17 1.84
CA MET A 170 26.87 -8.04 3.01
C MET A 170 25.93 -7.62 4.16
N ASN A 171 25.40 -8.59 4.91
CA ASN A 171 24.61 -8.32 6.11
C ASN A 171 25.47 -7.55 7.12
N ALA A 172 25.03 -6.34 7.50
CA ALA A 172 25.71 -5.58 8.53
C ALA A 172 25.70 -6.34 9.86
N GLN A 173 26.86 -6.45 10.51
CA GLN A 173 27.00 -7.10 11.81
C GLN A 173 27.21 -6.03 12.88
N GLU A 174 26.57 -6.19 14.03
CA GLU A 174 26.65 -5.26 15.14
C GLU A 174 27.05 -6.01 16.42
N ARG A 175 28.04 -5.50 17.15
CA ARG A 175 28.44 -6.00 18.47
C ARG A 175 28.40 -4.88 19.50
N LYS A 176 27.76 -5.16 20.62
CA LYS A 176 27.84 -4.29 21.80
C LYS A 176 29.18 -4.58 22.49
N ILE A 177 29.98 -3.54 22.69
CA ILE A 177 31.24 -3.64 23.39
C ILE A 177 31.24 -2.68 24.57
N GLU A 178 31.81 -3.11 25.69
CA GLU A 178 32.07 -2.25 26.84
C GLU A 178 33.57 -1.99 26.90
N VAL A 179 33.95 -0.78 26.49
CA VAL A 179 35.35 -0.34 26.55
C VAL A 179 35.60 0.07 27.99
N GLN A 180 36.26 -0.81 28.73
CA GLN A 180 36.82 -0.59 30.06
C GLN A 180 38.31 -0.20 29.95
N HIS A 181 39.02 -0.09 31.08
CA HIS A 181 40.42 0.29 31.13
C HIS A 181 41.33 -0.85 30.59
N SER A 182 41.46 -0.95 29.27
CA SER A 182 42.39 -1.85 28.54
C SER A 182 43.05 -1.09 27.40
N ASP A 183 44.33 -1.36 27.13
CA ASP A 183 45.12 -0.71 26.07
C ASP A 183 44.56 -1.04 24.67
N SER A 184 44.01 -2.24 24.49
CA SER A 184 43.41 -2.68 23.25
C SER A 184 42.24 -3.65 23.46
N TYR A 185 41.28 -3.60 22.53
CA TYR A 185 40.17 -4.53 22.40
C TYR A 185 40.22 -5.19 21.03
N LEU A 186 40.24 -6.51 21.01
CA LEU A 186 40.15 -7.28 19.77
C LEU A 186 38.70 -7.71 19.52
N VAL A 187 38.13 -7.32 18.37
CA VAL A 187 36.75 -7.67 18.01
C VAL A 187 36.68 -8.11 16.55
N ASP A 188 36.68 -9.40 16.31
CA ASP A 188 36.56 -9.94 14.96
C ASP A 188 35.11 -10.06 14.49
N PHE A 189 34.90 -9.94 13.17
CA PHE A 189 33.60 -10.12 12.53
C PHE A 189 33.69 -11.11 11.38
N ILE A 190 32.61 -11.87 11.20
CA ILE A 190 32.40 -12.67 9.99
C ILE A 190 31.20 -12.05 9.27
N LEU A 191 31.44 -11.43 8.13
CA LEU A 191 30.41 -10.95 7.23
C LEU A 191 29.79 -12.10 6.47
N GLN A 192 28.47 -12.07 6.39
CA GLN A 192 27.69 -12.97 5.57
C GLN A 192 27.14 -12.16 4.41
N GLU A 193 27.11 -12.74 3.21
CA GLU A 193 26.53 -12.10 2.05
C GLU A 193 25.10 -11.66 2.34
N ASP A 194 24.77 -10.48 1.83
CA ASP A 194 23.45 -9.92 1.89
C ASP A 194 22.60 -10.62 0.84
N GLU A 195 22.10 -11.81 1.19
CA GLU A 195 21.03 -12.44 0.42
C GLU A 195 19.73 -11.61 0.42
N GLN A 196 19.68 -10.42 1.06
CA GLN A 196 18.49 -9.57 1.07
C GLN A 196 18.23 -8.79 -0.22
N GLN A 197 19.03 -8.95 -1.29
CA GLN A 197 18.70 -8.32 -2.59
C GLN A 197 17.40 -8.85 -3.23
N LEU A 198 16.78 -9.90 -2.68
CA LEU A 198 15.44 -10.36 -3.07
C LEU A 198 14.46 -10.52 -1.89
N ARG A 199 14.85 -10.08 -0.69
CA ARG A 199 13.93 -10.04 0.43
C ARG A 199 13.21 -8.70 0.40
N GLU A 200 11.88 -8.73 0.41
CA GLU A 200 11.13 -7.59 0.88
C GLU A 200 11.63 -7.32 2.30
N VAL A 201 12.45 -6.28 2.44
CA VAL A 201 13.07 -5.92 3.70
C VAL A 201 11.96 -5.41 4.61
N VAL A 202 11.31 -6.33 5.33
CA VAL A 202 10.64 -6.01 6.59
C VAL A 202 11.77 -5.78 7.59
N ILE A 203 12.44 -4.63 7.50
CA ILE A 203 13.12 -4.10 8.68
C ILE A 203 12.01 -3.95 9.70
N ASN A 204 12.04 -4.78 10.75
CA ASN A 204 11.35 -4.55 12.00
C ASN A 204 11.87 -3.22 12.55
N SER A 205 11.43 -2.11 11.97
CA SER A 205 11.60 -0.81 12.57
C SER A 205 10.74 -0.90 13.83
N ALA A 206 11.37 -0.79 15.00
CA ALA A 206 10.68 -0.86 16.29
C ALA A 206 9.63 0.26 16.47
N TYR A 207 9.40 1.10 15.44
CA TYR A 207 8.66 2.34 15.54
C TYR A 207 7.55 2.54 14.49
N ASN A 208 7.63 2.02 13.27
CA ASN A 208 6.56 2.20 12.28
C ASN A 208 6.47 1.08 11.25
N LYS A 209 5.39 0.31 11.33
CA LYS A 209 5.05 -0.80 10.41
C LYS A 209 4.09 -0.38 9.28
N PHE A 210 3.51 0.82 9.35
CA PHE A 210 2.57 1.34 8.33
C PHE A 210 3.23 2.32 7.34
N SER A 211 4.42 2.84 7.64
CA SER A 211 5.11 3.82 6.78
C SER A 211 5.97 3.21 5.68
N GLN A 212 6.08 1.88 5.60
CA GLN A 212 6.89 1.23 4.56
C GLN A 212 6.19 1.35 3.20
N LYS A 213 6.58 2.38 2.45
CA LYS A 213 6.10 2.65 1.09
C LYS A 213 7.09 2.20 0.01
N GLU A 214 8.21 1.60 0.38
CA GLU A 214 9.20 1.15 -0.61
C GLU A 214 8.78 -0.20 -1.20
N THR A 215 8.83 -0.29 -2.52
CA THR A 215 8.43 -1.47 -3.27
C THR A 215 9.10 -1.48 -4.63
N ALA A 216 9.55 -2.66 -5.05
CA ALA A 216 10.17 -2.87 -6.35
C ALA A 216 9.17 -2.76 -7.52
N TYR A 217 7.87 -2.91 -7.26
CA TYR A 217 6.87 -3.05 -8.33
C TYR A 217 6.42 -1.71 -8.91
N VAL A 218 6.27 -0.67 -8.07
CA VAL A 218 5.66 0.62 -8.48
C VAL A 218 6.43 1.30 -9.61
N ALA A 219 7.76 1.28 -9.54
CA ALA A 219 8.65 1.85 -10.56
C ALA A 219 9.34 0.79 -11.43
N ARG A 220 9.08 -0.51 -11.17
CA ARG A 220 9.82 -1.65 -11.76
C ARG A 220 11.35 -1.55 -11.58
N MET A 221 11.78 -0.81 -10.57
CA MET A 221 13.15 -0.60 -10.15
C MET A 221 13.15 -0.23 -8.66
N PRO A 222 14.25 -0.50 -7.92
CA PRO A 222 14.38 -0.02 -6.55
C PRO A 222 14.42 1.51 -6.51
N LEU A 223 13.41 2.13 -5.89
CA LEU A 223 13.32 3.58 -5.77
C LEU A 223 12.64 3.97 -4.45
N LYS A 224 13.23 4.91 -3.72
CA LYS A 224 12.60 5.44 -2.50
C LYS A 224 11.34 6.23 -2.87
N ASN A 225 10.34 6.25 -1.98
CA ASN A 225 9.14 7.06 -2.20
C ASN A 225 9.47 8.56 -2.42
N LEU A 226 10.45 9.09 -1.69
CA LEU A 226 10.91 10.48 -1.81
C LEU A 226 11.62 10.78 -3.13
N GLU A 227 12.03 9.77 -3.90
CA GLU A 227 12.69 9.94 -5.20
C GLU A 227 11.73 9.65 -6.36
N ASN A 228 10.59 9.05 -6.09
CA ASN A 228 9.57 8.76 -7.09
C ASN A 228 8.66 9.99 -7.29
N PRO A 229 8.57 10.59 -8.48
CA PRO A 229 7.67 11.71 -8.74
C PRO A 229 6.20 11.30 -8.88
N GLN A 230 5.86 10.01 -8.82
CA GLN A 230 4.49 9.51 -8.87
C GLN A 230 3.91 9.28 -7.47
N VAL A 231 2.60 9.53 -7.32
CA VAL A 231 1.84 9.24 -6.10
C VAL A 231 1.32 7.80 -6.09
N TYR A 232 1.46 7.14 -4.95
CA TYR A 232 0.94 5.80 -4.72
C TYR A 232 0.68 5.57 -3.23
N ASN A 233 -0.25 4.67 -2.91
CA ASN A 233 -0.52 4.18 -1.56
C ASN A 233 0.00 2.75 -1.42
N VAL A 234 0.50 2.40 -0.23
CA VAL A 234 0.83 1.03 0.16
C VAL A 234 0.03 0.67 1.39
N ILE A 235 -0.75 -0.40 1.30
CA ILE A 235 -1.59 -0.93 2.37
C ILE A 235 -0.94 -2.24 2.83
N PRO A 236 -0.17 -2.24 3.93
CA PRO A 236 0.62 -3.39 4.36
C PRO A 236 -0.22 -4.38 5.19
N LYS A 237 0.22 -5.64 5.28
CA LYS A 237 -0.48 -6.69 6.04
C LYS A 237 -0.68 -6.37 7.50
N GLU A 238 0.24 -5.64 8.10
CA GLU A 238 0.16 -5.28 9.50
C GLU A 238 -1.08 -4.43 9.79
N LEU A 239 -1.55 -3.65 8.81
CA LEU A 239 -2.78 -2.87 8.95
C LEU A 239 -4.02 -3.77 8.90
N PHE A 240 -4.10 -4.64 7.90
CA PHE A 240 -5.28 -5.48 7.72
C PHE A 240 -5.37 -6.64 8.72
N GLU A 241 -4.25 -7.07 9.31
CA GLU A 241 -4.24 -7.94 10.49
C GLU A 241 -4.79 -7.23 11.74
N GLU A 242 -4.45 -5.96 11.97
CA GLU A 242 -5.04 -5.18 13.08
C GLU A 242 -6.53 -4.90 12.88
N GLN A 243 -6.93 -4.72 11.63
CA GLN A 243 -8.32 -4.56 11.24
C GLN A 243 -9.06 -5.92 11.14
N LEU A 244 -8.44 -7.07 11.46
CA LEU A 244 -9.06 -8.41 11.34
C LEU A 244 -9.81 -8.59 10.01
N VAL A 245 -9.16 -8.24 8.90
CA VAL A 245 -9.80 -8.24 7.57
C VAL A 245 -9.96 -9.67 7.04
N THR A 246 -11.18 -10.00 6.64
CA THR A 246 -11.52 -11.29 6.00
C THR A 246 -11.96 -11.13 4.54
N ASP A 247 -12.22 -9.91 4.07
CA ASP A 247 -12.65 -9.59 2.71
C ASP A 247 -11.68 -8.59 2.06
N TYR A 248 -11.35 -8.78 0.78
CA TYR A 248 -10.38 -7.92 0.09
C TYR A 248 -10.85 -6.47 -0.09
N ASN A 249 -12.16 -6.20 -0.19
CA ASN A 249 -12.66 -4.83 -0.29
C ASN A 249 -12.33 -4.03 0.96
N ASP A 250 -12.29 -4.65 2.14
CA ASP A 250 -11.89 -3.97 3.38
C ASP A 250 -10.43 -3.52 3.34
N ILE A 251 -9.55 -4.26 2.66
CA ILE A 251 -8.18 -3.79 2.38
C ILE A 251 -8.24 -2.56 1.47
N LEU A 252 -9.00 -2.64 0.37
CA LEU A 252 -9.12 -1.55 -0.59
C LEU A 252 -9.74 -0.27 -0.01
N ARG A 253 -10.58 -0.35 1.02
CA ARG A 253 -11.15 0.82 1.72
C ARG A 253 -10.08 1.69 2.38
N ASN A 254 -8.87 1.17 2.59
CA ASN A 254 -7.72 1.92 3.07
C ASN A 254 -7.00 2.71 1.95
N ILE A 255 -7.40 2.58 0.68
CA ILE A 255 -6.87 3.40 -0.41
C ILE A 255 -7.37 4.85 -0.28
N THR A 256 -6.45 5.79 -0.14
CA THR A 256 -6.75 7.24 -0.13
C THR A 256 -7.52 7.63 -1.39
N GLY A 257 -8.66 8.31 -1.26
CA GLY A 257 -9.46 8.74 -2.42
C GLY A 257 -10.10 7.59 -3.24
N GLY A 258 -10.08 6.35 -2.73
CA GLY A 258 -10.67 5.19 -3.40
C GLY A 258 -12.11 4.93 -2.98
N ASN A 259 -13.02 4.76 -3.93
CA ASN A 259 -14.40 4.31 -3.65
C ASN A 259 -14.61 2.87 -4.13
N VAL A 260 -14.74 1.94 -3.19
CA VAL A 260 -14.64 0.49 -3.44
C VAL A 260 -16.01 -0.13 -3.71
N SER A 261 -16.04 -1.11 -4.61
CA SER A 261 -17.17 -2.02 -4.79
C SER A 261 -16.70 -3.38 -5.30
N THR A 262 -17.53 -4.40 -5.13
CA THR A 262 -17.45 -5.58 -5.99
C THR A 262 -18.16 -5.27 -7.30
N SER A 263 -17.56 -5.63 -8.43
CA SER A 263 -18.20 -5.44 -9.74
C SER A 263 -19.22 -6.54 -10.02
N ASN A 264 -20.05 -6.34 -11.05
CA ASN A 264 -21.09 -7.31 -11.43
C ASN A 264 -20.51 -8.67 -11.87
N ASN A 265 -19.22 -8.74 -12.20
CA ASN A 265 -18.51 -9.97 -12.57
C ASN A 265 -17.79 -10.61 -11.37
N SER A 266 -18.05 -10.12 -10.15
CA SER A 266 -17.43 -10.54 -8.87
C SER A 266 -15.97 -10.18 -8.65
N SER A 267 -15.31 -9.46 -9.56
CA SER A 267 -14.01 -8.87 -9.29
C SER A 267 -14.11 -7.67 -8.34
N ASN A 268 -13.08 -7.49 -7.51
CA ASN A 268 -12.94 -6.28 -6.69
C ASN A 268 -12.51 -5.08 -7.57
N GLN A 269 -13.12 -3.92 -7.34
CA GLN A 269 -12.85 -2.68 -8.06
C GLN A 269 -12.93 -1.45 -7.16
N SER A 270 -12.27 -0.37 -7.56
CA SER A 270 -12.32 0.92 -6.89
C SER A 270 -12.40 2.04 -7.93
N MET A 271 -13.15 3.10 -7.66
CA MET A 271 -13.01 4.36 -8.39
C MET A 271 -11.78 5.09 -7.87
N LEU A 272 -10.81 5.36 -8.73
CA LEU A 272 -9.61 6.14 -8.44
C LEU A 272 -9.63 7.40 -9.30
N ARG A 273 -9.60 8.58 -8.68
CA ARG A 273 -9.66 9.89 -9.38
C ARG A 273 -10.82 9.97 -10.39
N GLY A 274 -11.94 9.29 -10.11
CA GLY A 274 -13.12 9.26 -10.98
C GLY A 274 -13.09 8.28 -12.15
N PHE A 275 -12.13 7.34 -12.16
CA PHE A 275 -12.06 6.27 -13.14
C PHE A 275 -12.17 4.92 -12.45
N ARG A 276 -12.97 4.02 -13.01
CA ARG A 276 -13.19 2.67 -12.48
C ARG A 276 -11.93 1.82 -12.70
N THR A 277 -11.29 1.38 -11.63
CA THR A 277 -10.05 0.60 -11.64
C THR A 277 -10.30 -0.79 -11.02
N PHE A 278 -9.96 -1.85 -11.74
CA PHE A 278 -10.06 -3.22 -11.25
C PHE A 278 -8.77 -3.68 -10.57
N ASN A 279 -8.84 -4.75 -9.77
CA ASN A 279 -7.64 -5.42 -9.30
C ASN A 279 -7.02 -6.29 -10.40
N GLY A 280 -6.26 -5.63 -11.28
CA GLY A 280 -5.73 -6.24 -12.50
C GLY A 280 -4.28 -6.68 -12.44
N MET A 281 -3.55 -6.40 -11.35
CA MET A 281 -2.11 -6.65 -11.25
C MET A 281 -1.78 -7.54 -10.05
N ARG A 282 -0.83 -8.45 -10.23
CA ARG A 282 -0.25 -9.30 -9.20
C ARG A 282 1.27 -9.31 -9.34
N ASN A 283 1.99 -8.95 -8.28
CA ASN A 283 3.46 -8.88 -8.28
C ASN A 283 4.01 -8.07 -9.48
N GLY A 284 3.36 -6.95 -9.83
CA GLY A 284 3.74 -6.08 -10.95
C GLY A 284 3.39 -6.60 -12.36
N MET A 285 2.82 -7.80 -12.45
CA MET A 285 2.38 -8.44 -13.69
C MET A 285 0.86 -8.39 -13.85
N THR A 286 0.39 -8.40 -15.10
CA THR A 286 -1.03 -8.47 -15.40
C THR A 286 -1.62 -9.80 -14.92
N ALA A 287 -2.67 -9.73 -14.09
CA ALA A 287 -3.40 -10.88 -13.57
C ALA A 287 -4.91 -10.62 -13.61
N TYR A 288 -5.56 -11.11 -14.67
CA TYR A 288 -6.97 -10.88 -14.94
C TYR A 288 -7.86 -11.81 -14.08
N THR A 289 -8.30 -11.35 -12.90
CA THR A 289 -9.07 -12.16 -11.93
C THR A 289 -10.53 -11.69 -11.86
N LEU A 290 -11.51 -12.60 -12.05
CA LEU A 290 -12.96 -12.32 -11.91
C LEU A 290 -13.60 -12.98 -10.68
N VAL A 291 -12.80 -13.27 -9.66
CA VAL A 291 -13.28 -13.72 -8.34
C VAL A 291 -12.89 -12.71 -7.28
N ALA A 292 -13.58 -12.79 -6.14
CA ALA A 292 -13.11 -12.16 -4.93
C ALA A 292 -11.76 -12.76 -4.54
N ILE A 293 -10.79 -11.90 -4.26
CA ILE A 293 -9.45 -12.30 -3.85
C ILE A 293 -9.45 -12.48 -2.34
N ASP A 294 -8.69 -13.46 -1.85
CA ASP A 294 -8.64 -13.77 -0.43
C ASP A 294 -7.40 -13.11 0.22
N PRO A 295 -7.55 -12.41 1.36
CA PRO A 295 -6.44 -11.76 2.06
C PRO A 295 -5.29 -12.67 2.52
N ALA A 296 -5.52 -13.98 2.69
CA ALA A 296 -4.57 -14.87 3.37
C ALA A 296 -3.19 -14.96 2.69
N ASN A 297 -3.13 -14.78 1.36
CA ASN A 297 -1.89 -14.81 0.56
C ASN A 297 -1.29 -13.42 0.29
N ILE A 298 -1.87 -12.35 0.84
CA ILE A 298 -1.48 -10.98 0.51
C ILE A 298 -0.46 -10.47 1.53
N GLU A 299 0.62 -9.88 1.03
CA GLU A 299 1.63 -9.19 1.83
C GLU A 299 1.30 -7.69 1.92
N LYS A 300 0.92 -7.12 0.77
CA LYS A 300 0.47 -5.72 0.67
C LYS A 300 -0.34 -5.47 -0.59
N VAL A 301 -1.09 -4.39 -0.58
CA VAL A 301 -1.77 -3.84 -1.76
C VAL A 301 -1.19 -2.48 -2.09
N GLU A 302 -0.90 -2.26 -3.36
CA GLU A 302 -0.36 -1.02 -3.87
C GLU A 302 -1.38 -0.37 -4.80
N ALA A 303 -1.76 0.87 -4.52
CA ALA A 303 -2.61 1.67 -5.39
C ALA A 303 -1.76 2.75 -6.05
N ILE A 304 -1.40 2.53 -7.31
CA ILE A 304 -0.61 3.47 -8.11
C ILE A 304 -1.58 4.44 -8.77
N LYS A 305 -1.39 5.74 -8.56
CA LYS A 305 -2.36 6.77 -8.98
C LYS A 305 -2.00 7.41 -10.32
N GLY A 306 -3.04 7.79 -11.05
CA GLY A 306 -2.94 8.44 -12.35
C GLY A 306 -2.57 7.50 -13.50
N PRO A 307 -2.62 7.99 -14.76
CA PRO A 307 -2.38 7.16 -15.94
C PRO A 307 -1.00 6.50 -15.89
N SER A 308 -0.96 5.18 -15.72
CA SER A 308 0.30 4.43 -15.46
C SER A 308 0.71 3.53 -16.64
N ALA A 309 0.24 3.85 -17.85
CA ALA A 309 0.49 3.03 -19.03
C ALA A 309 1.98 2.95 -19.39
N THR A 310 2.79 3.98 -19.07
CA THR A 310 4.22 3.99 -19.41
C THR A 310 5.01 2.80 -18.86
N LEU A 311 4.70 2.30 -17.65
CA LEU A 311 5.37 1.11 -17.12
C LEU A 311 4.52 -0.15 -17.25
N PHE A 312 3.19 -0.04 -17.18
CA PHE A 312 2.31 -1.20 -17.06
C PHE A 312 1.53 -1.52 -18.33
N GLY A 313 1.66 -0.70 -19.38
CA GLY A 313 0.87 -0.78 -20.60
C GLY A 313 -0.61 -0.46 -20.36
N ALA A 314 -1.42 -0.66 -21.38
CA ALA A 314 -2.87 -0.62 -21.28
C ALA A 314 -3.47 -1.86 -21.97
N SER A 315 -4.33 -2.59 -21.27
CA SER A 315 -5.10 -3.70 -21.84
C SER A 315 -6.57 -3.28 -21.93
N ASN A 316 -6.98 -2.76 -23.09
CA ASN A 316 -8.36 -2.34 -23.38
C ASN A 316 -9.10 -1.69 -22.19
N GLY A 317 -8.40 -0.79 -21.49
CA GLY A 317 -8.93 -0.01 -20.36
C GLY A 317 -9.32 -0.78 -19.09
N SER A 318 -9.09 -2.10 -18.99
CA SER A 318 -9.63 -2.90 -17.87
C SER A 318 -8.65 -3.17 -16.73
N LEU A 319 -7.34 -3.21 -16.97
CA LEU A 319 -6.35 -3.59 -15.94
C LEU A 319 -5.47 -2.42 -15.50
N VAL A 320 -5.19 -1.50 -16.42
CA VAL A 320 -4.56 -0.19 -16.15
C VAL A 320 -5.50 0.86 -16.71
N THR A 321 -5.82 1.85 -15.89
CA THR A 321 -6.88 2.85 -16.16
C THR A 321 -6.32 4.26 -16.04
N PHE A 322 -7.09 5.27 -16.44
CA PHE A 322 -6.67 6.67 -16.29
C PHE A 322 -6.59 7.13 -14.83
N GLY A 323 -7.31 6.45 -13.92
CA GLY A 323 -7.18 6.65 -12.47
C GLY A 323 -5.95 5.98 -11.87
N GLY A 324 -5.33 5.05 -12.60
CA GLY A 324 -4.20 4.24 -12.17
C GLY A 324 -4.49 2.74 -12.18
N LEU A 325 -3.84 2.02 -11.28
CA LEU A 325 -3.96 0.58 -11.13
C LEU A 325 -3.85 0.14 -9.68
N MET A 326 -4.32 -1.06 -9.39
CA MET A 326 -4.14 -1.74 -8.11
C MET A 326 -3.30 -2.99 -8.34
N ASN A 327 -2.24 -3.15 -7.55
CA ASN A 327 -1.33 -4.29 -7.57
C ASN A 327 -1.39 -5.02 -6.22
N ARG A 328 -1.74 -6.31 -6.25
CA ARG A 328 -1.61 -7.17 -5.07
C ARG A 328 -0.22 -7.79 -5.06
N VAL A 329 0.49 -7.66 -3.94
CA VAL A 329 1.77 -8.32 -3.70
C VAL A 329 1.50 -9.52 -2.82
N THR A 330 1.93 -10.70 -3.28
CA THR A 330 1.73 -11.95 -2.54
C THR A 330 2.88 -12.24 -1.60
N LYS A 331 2.56 -12.91 -0.49
CA LYS A 331 3.54 -13.47 0.44
C LYS A 331 4.55 -14.34 -0.31
N LYS A 332 5.81 -14.29 0.11
CA LYS A 332 6.94 -15.06 -0.46
C LYS A 332 7.54 -16.00 0.58
N PRO A 333 8.21 -17.09 0.16
CA PRO A 333 8.90 -17.98 1.08
C PRO A 333 10.02 -17.26 1.83
N VAL A 334 10.24 -17.67 3.09
CA VAL A 334 11.31 -17.14 3.97
C VAL A 334 12.22 -18.28 4.44
N ASP A 335 13.39 -17.95 4.97
CA ASP A 335 14.48 -18.90 5.29
C ASP A 335 14.39 -19.51 6.71
N TYR A 336 13.22 -19.44 7.33
CA TYR A 336 12.95 -19.99 8.64
C TYR A 336 11.58 -20.68 8.68
N PHE A 337 11.43 -21.63 9.57
CA PHE A 337 10.15 -22.31 9.76
C PHE A 337 9.13 -21.34 10.35
N MET A 338 7.92 -21.29 9.80
CA MET A 338 6.80 -20.61 10.45
C MET A 338 5.48 -21.29 10.11
N THR A 339 4.55 -21.24 11.03
CA THR A 339 3.15 -21.63 10.79
C THR A 339 2.21 -20.69 11.53
N ASP A 340 1.25 -20.10 10.83
CA ASP A 340 0.10 -19.43 11.45
C ASP A 340 -1.17 -20.21 11.14
N LEU A 341 -1.95 -20.52 12.16
CA LEU A 341 -3.27 -21.11 12.04
C LEU A 341 -4.29 -20.13 12.62
N SER A 342 -5.29 -19.74 11.82
CA SER A 342 -6.29 -18.77 12.22
C SER A 342 -7.70 -19.32 12.06
N PHE A 343 -8.53 -19.12 13.08
CA PHE A 343 -9.96 -19.38 13.04
C PHE A 343 -10.72 -18.08 13.30
N SER A 344 -11.71 -17.77 12.46
CA SER A 344 -12.58 -16.61 12.63
C SER A 344 -14.05 -17.02 12.56
N THR A 345 -14.86 -16.46 13.46
CA THR A 345 -16.31 -16.67 13.49
C THR A 345 -17.05 -15.37 13.82
N GLY A 346 -18.34 -15.27 13.53
CA GLY A 346 -19.05 -13.99 13.66
C GLY A 346 -20.45 -13.97 13.07
N SER A 347 -20.94 -12.76 12.78
CA SER A 347 -22.31 -12.56 12.25
C SER A 347 -22.57 -13.33 10.95
N TRP A 348 -23.83 -13.71 10.78
CA TRP A 348 -24.33 -14.49 9.63
C TRP A 348 -23.65 -15.85 9.44
N GLY A 349 -23.28 -16.50 10.55
CA GLY A 349 -22.68 -17.82 10.53
C GLY A 349 -21.29 -17.85 9.89
N LEU A 350 -20.53 -16.76 10.02
CA LEU A 350 -19.14 -16.71 9.56
C LEU A 350 -18.35 -17.86 10.20
N SER A 351 -17.69 -18.65 9.36
CA SER A 351 -16.74 -19.67 9.75
C SER A 351 -15.60 -19.68 8.76
N ARG A 352 -14.41 -19.30 9.22
CA ARG A 352 -13.22 -19.17 8.38
C ARG A 352 -12.02 -19.82 9.06
N ILE A 353 -11.35 -20.70 8.34
CA ILE A 353 -10.05 -21.27 8.73
C ILE A 353 -9.02 -20.79 7.71
N ALA A 354 -7.86 -20.31 8.17
CA ALA A 354 -6.74 -19.93 7.33
C ALA A 354 -5.43 -20.48 7.91
N ALA A 355 -4.52 -20.89 7.02
CA ALA A 355 -3.19 -21.36 7.37
C ALA A 355 -2.11 -20.71 6.50
N ASP A 356 -0.97 -20.40 7.11
CA ASP A 356 0.22 -19.85 6.47
C ASP A 356 1.42 -20.66 6.97
N PHE A 357 1.91 -21.57 6.14
CA PHE A 357 3.00 -22.49 6.46
C PHE A 357 4.23 -22.12 5.63
N ASN A 358 5.41 -22.05 6.24
CA ASN A 358 6.67 -21.84 5.56
C ASN A 358 7.75 -22.77 6.12
N THR A 359 8.60 -23.31 5.26
CA THR A 359 9.76 -24.09 5.67
C THR A 359 10.91 -23.97 4.64
N PRO A 360 12.16 -23.88 5.09
CA PRO A 360 13.29 -24.33 4.29
C PRO A 360 13.15 -25.82 3.97
N LEU A 361 13.52 -26.23 2.76
CA LEU A 361 13.46 -27.61 2.29
C LEU A 361 14.82 -28.32 2.36
N ASN A 362 15.91 -27.58 2.60
CA ASN A 362 17.26 -28.08 2.76
C ASN A 362 18.03 -27.29 3.82
N GLU A 363 19.15 -27.86 4.29
CA GLU A 363 19.98 -27.28 5.35
C GLU A 363 20.65 -25.97 4.93
N GLU A 364 21.02 -25.84 3.64
CA GLU A 364 21.60 -24.62 3.08
C GLU A 364 20.57 -23.49 2.96
N LYS A 365 19.27 -23.79 3.17
CA LYS A 365 18.15 -22.84 3.01
C LYS A 365 18.04 -22.22 1.62
N SER A 366 18.64 -22.85 0.62
CA SER A 366 18.57 -22.39 -0.76
C SER A 366 17.24 -22.77 -1.43
N ALA A 367 16.55 -23.82 -0.98
CA ALA A 367 15.22 -24.20 -1.41
C ALA A 367 14.19 -23.87 -0.32
N LEU A 368 13.22 -23.01 -0.62
CA LEU A 368 12.23 -22.50 0.33
C LEU A 368 10.82 -22.77 -0.18
N PHE A 369 9.92 -23.18 0.71
CA PHE A 369 8.53 -23.43 0.38
C PHE A 369 7.59 -22.69 1.33
N ARG A 370 6.52 -22.13 0.77
CA ARG A 370 5.42 -21.51 1.50
C ARG A 370 4.08 -21.98 0.96
N LEU A 371 3.12 -22.19 1.84
CA LEU A 371 1.74 -22.53 1.51
C LEU A 371 0.79 -21.62 2.29
N ASN A 372 0.02 -20.83 1.55
CA ASN A 372 -1.11 -20.08 2.09
C ASN A 372 -2.42 -20.75 1.68
N THR A 373 -3.34 -20.99 2.62
CA THR A 373 -4.66 -21.53 2.31
C THR A 373 -5.74 -20.95 3.21
N ALA A 374 -6.96 -20.85 2.70
CA ALA A 374 -8.11 -20.44 3.47
C ALA A 374 -9.38 -21.13 2.98
N TYR A 375 -10.28 -21.42 3.90
CA TYR A 375 -11.66 -21.82 3.63
C TYR A 375 -12.60 -20.94 4.42
N HIS A 376 -13.57 -20.33 3.74
CA HIS A 376 -14.47 -19.33 4.29
C HIS A 376 -15.91 -19.67 3.92
N THR A 377 -16.81 -19.66 4.90
CA THR A 377 -18.25 -19.76 4.67
C THR A 377 -18.98 -18.70 5.47
N GLN A 378 -19.94 -18.04 4.85
CA GLN A 378 -20.77 -17.04 5.51
C GLN A 378 -22.12 -16.88 4.79
N ASN A 379 -23.20 -16.68 5.53
CA ASN A 379 -24.50 -16.28 4.96
C ASN A 379 -24.54 -14.75 4.77
N SER A 380 -25.51 -14.27 4.01
CA SER A 380 -25.72 -12.83 3.82
C SER A 380 -26.44 -12.21 5.03
N PHE A 381 -26.27 -10.89 5.19
CA PHE A 381 -27.18 -10.09 6.01
C PHE A 381 -28.54 -9.91 5.36
N GLN A 382 -28.63 -10.14 4.05
CA GLN A 382 -29.89 -10.13 3.32
C GLN A 382 -30.62 -11.47 3.47
N THR A 383 -31.94 -11.46 3.21
CA THR A 383 -32.85 -12.62 3.30
C THR A 383 -32.42 -13.84 2.46
N ALA A 384 -31.61 -13.62 1.43
CA ALA A 384 -30.96 -14.67 0.67
C ALA A 384 -29.54 -14.26 0.30
N GLY A 385 -28.66 -15.25 0.23
CA GLY A 385 -27.27 -15.07 -0.12
C GLY A 385 -26.35 -15.85 0.81
N TYR A 386 -25.29 -16.38 0.25
CA TYR A 386 -24.16 -16.96 0.97
C TYR A 386 -22.91 -16.91 0.11
N GLU A 387 -21.76 -17.09 0.74
CA GLU A 387 -20.49 -17.32 0.08
C GLU A 387 -19.74 -18.50 0.67
N ARG A 388 -19.06 -19.23 -0.20
CA ARG A 388 -18.12 -20.30 0.13
C ARG A 388 -16.88 -20.10 -0.72
N ASN A 389 -15.79 -19.70 -0.09
CA ASN A 389 -14.54 -19.37 -0.77
C ASN A 389 -13.43 -20.31 -0.30
N PHE A 390 -12.68 -20.85 -1.25
CA PHE A 390 -11.50 -21.67 -1.02
C PHE A 390 -10.30 -21.07 -1.77
N LEU A 391 -9.20 -20.91 -1.06
CA LEU A 391 -7.90 -20.50 -1.57
C LEU A 391 -6.86 -21.56 -1.22
N ILE A 392 -6.04 -21.93 -2.21
CA ILE A 392 -4.73 -22.55 -1.97
C ILE A 392 -3.67 -21.87 -2.84
N ALA A 393 -2.56 -21.47 -2.23
CA ALA A 393 -1.50 -20.72 -2.86
C ALA A 393 -0.12 -21.23 -2.42
N PRO A 394 0.44 -22.24 -3.10
CA PRO A 394 1.82 -22.67 -2.89
C PRO A 394 2.81 -21.72 -3.57
N SER A 395 3.96 -21.55 -2.96
CA SER A 395 5.10 -20.78 -3.47
C SER A 395 6.40 -21.51 -3.17
N PHE A 396 7.29 -21.56 -4.14
CA PHE A 396 8.60 -22.20 -4.07
C PHE A 396 9.67 -21.25 -4.58
N SER A 397 10.70 -21.02 -3.78
CA SER A 397 11.85 -20.20 -4.14
C SER A 397 13.11 -21.06 -4.12
N TYR A 398 13.98 -20.89 -5.11
CA TYR A 398 15.24 -21.61 -5.20
C TYR A 398 16.39 -20.66 -5.54
N VAL A 399 17.30 -20.47 -4.59
CA VAL A 399 18.59 -19.79 -4.79
C VAL A 399 19.54 -20.79 -5.42
N VAL A 400 19.72 -20.70 -6.74
CA VAL A 400 20.56 -21.64 -7.49
C VAL A 400 22.04 -21.42 -7.20
N ASN A 401 22.43 -20.15 -7.08
CA ASN A 401 23.75 -19.65 -6.72
C ASN A 401 23.66 -18.13 -6.47
N ASP A 402 24.80 -17.48 -6.18
CA ASP A 402 24.94 -16.05 -5.87
C ASP A 402 24.46 -15.11 -6.99
N ARG A 403 24.16 -15.65 -8.19
CA ARG A 403 23.67 -14.88 -9.33
C ARG A 403 22.25 -15.20 -9.72
N LEU A 404 21.73 -16.40 -9.49
CA LEU A 404 20.42 -16.83 -10.01
C LEU A 404 19.49 -17.24 -8.88
N THR A 405 18.34 -16.59 -8.82
CA THR A 405 17.20 -16.99 -7.96
C THR A 405 15.96 -17.21 -8.80
N LEU A 406 15.28 -18.32 -8.52
CA LEU A 406 14.03 -18.71 -9.16
C LEU A 406 12.89 -18.64 -8.15
N LEU A 407 11.71 -18.23 -8.59
CA LEU A 407 10.49 -18.20 -7.81
C LEU A 407 9.34 -18.74 -8.66
N PHE A 408 8.54 -19.63 -8.08
CA PHE A 408 7.35 -20.21 -8.69
C PHE A 408 6.18 -20.08 -7.70
N ASP A 409 5.09 -19.44 -8.12
CA ASP A 409 3.87 -19.32 -7.34
C ASP A 409 2.67 -19.87 -8.11
N ALA A 410 1.70 -20.41 -7.36
CA ALA A 410 0.34 -20.62 -7.86
C ALA A 410 -0.68 -19.97 -6.90
N GLU A 411 -1.84 -19.56 -7.43
CA GLU A 411 -3.02 -19.24 -6.62
C GLU A 411 -4.25 -19.89 -7.26
N ILE A 412 -4.96 -20.71 -6.49
CA ILE A 412 -6.16 -21.39 -6.97
C ILE A 412 -7.32 -20.96 -6.07
N TYR A 413 -8.26 -20.26 -6.68
CA TYR A 413 -9.49 -19.78 -6.05
C TYR A 413 -10.67 -20.60 -6.54
N ARG A 414 -11.55 -21.02 -5.63
CA ARG A 414 -12.86 -21.59 -5.92
C ARG A 414 -13.90 -20.92 -5.05
N THR A 415 -14.92 -20.36 -5.70
CA THR A 415 -15.96 -19.60 -5.04
C THR A 415 -17.34 -20.08 -5.48
N THR A 416 -18.22 -20.30 -4.50
CA THR A 416 -19.66 -20.41 -4.72
C THR A 416 -20.34 -19.25 -4.01
N ARG A 417 -21.00 -18.37 -4.76
CA ARG A 417 -21.60 -17.14 -4.22
C ARG A 417 -22.70 -16.59 -5.12
N PHE A 418 -23.34 -15.52 -4.67
CA PHE A 418 -24.22 -14.69 -5.49
C PHE A 418 -23.41 -13.69 -6.29
N LEU A 419 -23.72 -13.53 -7.58
CA LEU A 419 -23.25 -12.39 -8.34
C LEU A 419 -24.10 -11.17 -7.93
N PRO A 420 -23.51 -9.96 -7.89
CA PRO A 420 -24.27 -8.74 -7.66
C PRO A 420 -25.49 -8.58 -8.57
N THR A 421 -26.61 -8.15 -7.99
CA THR A 421 -27.79 -7.74 -8.75
C THR A 421 -27.49 -6.48 -9.54
N ASN A 422 -27.87 -6.48 -10.82
CA ASN A 422 -27.74 -5.32 -11.69
C ASN A 422 -29.03 -4.52 -11.62
N PHE A 423 -28.97 -3.33 -11.03
CA PHE A 423 -30.10 -2.42 -10.98
C PHE A 423 -30.14 -1.53 -12.23
N SER A 424 -31.35 -1.31 -12.74
CA SER A 424 -31.63 -0.33 -13.78
C SER A 424 -32.92 0.40 -13.44
N PHE A 425 -32.96 1.70 -13.71
CA PHE A 425 -34.08 2.60 -13.46
C PHE A 425 -34.42 3.31 -14.77
N GLY A 426 -35.64 3.14 -15.29
CA GLY A 426 -35.95 3.66 -16.63
C GLY A 426 -37.41 3.68 -17.03
N GLY A 427 -38.34 3.44 -16.11
CA GLY A 427 -39.77 3.60 -16.39
C GLY A 427 -40.19 5.05 -16.45
N SER A 428 -41.09 5.41 -17.37
CA SER A 428 -41.66 6.76 -17.50
C SER A 428 -42.39 7.27 -16.25
N ASN A 429 -42.79 6.35 -15.36
CA ASN A 429 -43.49 6.64 -14.10
C ASN A 429 -42.61 6.42 -12.85
N PHE A 430 -41.28 6.36 -13.01
CA PHE A 430 -40.35 6.20 -11.90
C PHE A 430 -39.96 7.57 -11.34
N THR A 431 -40.32 7.86 -10.08
CA THR A 431 -40.16 9.18 -9.46
C THR A 431 -39.06 9.23 -8.40
N ILE A 432 -38.72 8.08 -7.81
CA ILE A 432 -37.64 7.96 -6.83
C ILE A 432 -36.30 8.23 -7.52
N ASN A 433 -35.41 8.96 -6.84
CA ASN A 433 -34.10 9.33 -7.37
C ASN A 433 -32.93 9.00 -6.42
N ASN A 434 -33.18 8.24 -5.35
CA ASN A 434 -32.16 7.84 -4.37
C ASN A 434 -32.39 6.41 -3.87
N PHE A 435 -31.32 5.63 -3.71
CA PHE A 435 -31.41 4.24 -3.24
C PHE A 435 -32.08 4.08 -1.87
N LYS A 436 -31.91 5.05 -0.96
CA LYS A 436 -32.47 4.97 0.40
C LYS A 436 -33.99 5.08 0.44
N ASP A 437 -34.58 5.65 -0.62
CA ASP A 437 -36.01 5.94 -0.72
C ASP A 437 -36.75 4.86 -1.53
N LEU A 438 -36.04 3.84 -2.04
CA LEU A 438 -36.64 2.68 -2.69
C LEU A 438 -37.53 1.92 -1.69
N PRO A 439 -38.74 1.48 -2.08
CA PRO A 439 -39.63 0.69 -1.22
C PRO A 439 -39.21 -0.79 -1.21
N LEU A 440 -37.92 -1.04 -1.02
CA LEU A 440 -37.33 -2.36 -0.84
C LEU A 440 -36.63 -2.36 0.52
N GLY A 441 -37.00 -3.32 1.38
CA GLY A 441 -36.33 -3.48 2.68
C GLY A 441 -34.82 -3.65 2.49
N TYR A 442 -34.01 -3.00 3.32
CA TYR A 442 -32.55 -2.98 3.17
C TYR A 442 -31.93 -4.40 3.18
N GLU A 443 -32.50 -5.29 4.00
CA GLU A 443 -32.10 -6.70 4.10
C GLU A 443 -32.81 -7.59 3.06
N THR A 444 -33.75 -7.08 2.26
CA THR A 444 -34.47 -7.90 1.29
C THR A 444 -33.59 -8.18 0.07
N SER A 445 -33.33 -9.45 -0.21
CA SER A 445 -32.72 -9.89 -1.48
C SER A 445 -33.79 -10.07 -2.55
N LEU A 446 -33.53 -9.64 -3.79
CA LEU A 446 -34.41 -9.87 -4.94
C LEU A 446 -34.30 -11.28 -5.55
N SER A 447 -33.49 -12.14 -4.93
CA SER A 447 -33.17 -13.50 -5.33
C SER A 447 -33.46 -14.49 -4.20
N SER A 448 -33.30 -15.79 -4.46
CA SER A 448 -33.22 -16.84 -3.45
C SER A 448 -31.87 -17.54 -3.46
N ASN A 449 -31.63 -18.43 -2.49
CA ASN A 449 -30.39 -19.22 -2.38
C ASN A 449 -30.13 -20.17 -3.58
N ASP A 450 -31.12 -20.34 -4.45
CA ASP A 450 -31.08 -21.17 -5.64
C ASP A 450 -30.29 -20.57 -6.82
N LEU A 451 -30.01 -19.26 -6.78
CA LEU A 451 -29.32 -18.53 -7.85
C LEU A 451 -27.80 -18.41 -7.62
N SER A 452 -27.22 -19.32 -6.84
CA SER A 452 -25.78 -19.30 -6.58
C SER A 452 -24.97 -19.59 -7.86
N SER A 453 -23.77 -19.02 -7.90
CA SER A 453 -22.82 -19.10 -9.02
C SER A 453 -21.51 -19.74 -8.58
N LYS A 454 -20.96 -20.63 -9.41
CA LYS A 454 -19.67 -21.30 -9.23
C LYS A 454 -18.64 -20.70 -10.17
N VAL A 455 -17.61 -20.08 -9.59
CA VAL A 455 -16.53 -19.39 -10.29
C VAL A 455 -15.19 -19.87 -9.75
N GLY A 456 -14.18 -19.96 -10.61
CA GLY A 456 -12.81 -20.20 -10.19
C GLY A 456 -11.79 -19.37 -10.95
N THR A 457 -10.64 -19.14 -10.31
CA THR A 457 -9.46 -18.57 -10.95
C THR A 457 -8.24 -19.41 -10.59
N THR A 458 -7.37 -19.65 -11.55
CA THR A 458 -6.05 -20.26 -11.36
C THR A 458 -5.00 -19.31 -11.92
N ASN A 459 -4.06 -18.89 -11.07
CA ASN A 459 -2.92 -18.07 -11.43
C ASN A 459 -1.64 -18.90 -11.30
N TYR A 460 -0.75 -18.79 -12.29
CA TYR A 460 0.64 -19.22 -12.19
C TYR A 460 1.55 -18.02 -12.40
N TYR A 461 2.65 -17.99 -11.66
CA TYR A 461 3.69 -16.99 -11.81
C TYR A 461 5.05 -17.62 -11.65
N ALA A 462 5.97 -17.25 -12.52
CA ALA A 462 7.36 -17.65 -12.41
C ALA A 462 8.24 -16.42 -12.58
N GLN A 463 9.32 -16.36 -11.82
CA GLN A 463 10.32 -15.30 -11.92
C GLN A 463 11.72 -15.90 -11.87
N ALA A 464 12.59 -15.44 -12.76
CA ALA A 464 14.02 -15.70 -12.73
C ALA A 464 14.75 -14.37 -12.60
N ASN A 465 15.45 -14.18 -11.49
CA ASN A 465 16.29 -13.01 -11.24
C ASN A 465 17.75 -13.40 -11.39
N TYR A 466 18.47 -12.68 -12.25
CA TYR A 466 19.86 -12.94 -12.57
C TYR A 466 20.74 -11.71 -12.33
N LYS A 467 21.74 -11.82 -11.46
CA LYS A 467 22.76 -10.79 -11.22
C LYS A 467 23.83 -10.86 -12.31
N ILE A 468 23.74 -9.96 -13.29
CA ILE A 468 24.71 -9.83 -14.38
C ILE A 468 26.01 -9.26 -13.82
N SER A 469 25.92 -8.21 -13.00
CA SER A 469 27.03 -7.59 -12.26
C SER A 469 26.50 -6.91 -11.00
N ASP A 470 27.37 -6.26 -10.22
CA ASP A 470 26.93 -5.47 -9.05
C ASP A 470 26.08 -4.24 -9.42
N GLN A 471 26.14 -3.80 -10.67
CA GLN A 471 25.38 -2.66 -11.18
C GLN A 471 24.15 -3.08 -11.98
N TRP A 472 24.07 -4.33 -12.43
CA TRP A 472 23.07 -4.78 -13.39
C TRP A 472 22.41 -6.09 -12.99
N THR A 473 21.08 -6.08 -12.99
CA THR A 473 20.24 -7.25 -12.73
C THR A 473 19.24 -7.46 -13.86
N SER A 474 18.98 -8.71 -14.21
CA SER A 474 17.95 -9.14 -15.14
C SER A 474 16.81 -9.81 -14.37
N SER A 475 15.56 -9.55 -14.77
CA SER A 475 14.38 -10.23 -14.23
C SER A 475 13.46 -10.68 -15.38
N THR A 476 13.34 -12.00 -15.55
CA THR A 476 12.36 -12.62 -16.44
C THR A 476 11.13 -13.00 -15.63
N ASN A 477 9.95 -12.53 -16.04
CA ASN A 477 8.70 -12.71 -15.33
C ASN A 477 7.67 -13.34 -16.27
N PHE A 478 7.00 -14.38 -15.79
CA PHE A 478 5.91 -15.05 -16.48
C PHE A 478 4.66 -15.00 -15.60
N SER A 479 3.52 -14.71 -16.19
CA SER A 479 2.22 -14.84 -15.54
C SER A 479 1.23 -15.51 -16.47
N TYR A 480 0.46 -16.44 -15.92
CA TYR A 480 -0.69 -17.06 -16.56
C TYR A 480 -1.87 -16.96 -15.61
N THR A 481 -3.01 -16.50 -16.09
CA THR A 481 -4.25 -16.42 -15.33
C THR A 481 -5.37 -17.05 -16.15
N MET A 482 -6.08 -18.00 -15.57
CA MET A 482 -7.29 -18.57 -16.13
C MET A 482 -8.45 -18.33 -15.17
N THR A 483 -9.54 -17.74 -15.68
CA THR A 483 -10.78 -17.56 -14.93
C THR A 483 -11.94 -18.27 -15.64
N GLU A 484 -12.74 -18.97 -14.85
CA GLU A 484 -13.83 -19.83 -15.33
C GLU A 484 -15.14 -19.54 -14.60
N TYR A 485 -16.22 -19.37 -15.36
CA TYR A 485 -17.59 -19.47 -14.86
C TYR A 485 -18.10 -20.87 -15.21
N PHE A 486 -18.11 -21.75 -14.21
CA PHE A 486 -18.57 -23.12 -14.38
C PHE A 486 -20.09 -23.17 -14.52
N ASP A 487 -20.79 -22.47 -13.63
CA ASP A 487 -22.24 -22.30 -13.62
C ASP A 487 -22.54 -20.97 -12.93
N ALA A 488 -22.77 -19.89 -13.69
CA ALA A 488 -22.99 -18.57 -13.12
C ALA A 488 -24.29 -17.93 -13.62
N TYR A 489 -24.99 -17.23 -12.72
CA TYR A 489 -26.25 -16.55 -12.98
C TYR A 489 -26.15 -15.11 -12.51
N ARG A 490 -26.53 -14.18 -13.38
CA ARG A 490 -26.61 -12.76 -13.06
C ARG A 490 -28.06 -12.32 -13.07
N LEU A 491 -28.50 -11.76 -11.96
CA LEU A 491 -29.81 -11.16 -11.81
C LEU A 491 -29.78 -9.70 -12.26
N TYR A 492 -30.74 -9.31 -13.10
CA TYR A 492 -31.06 -7.94 -13.45
C TYR A 492 -32.40 -7.59 -12.82
N ALA A 493 -32.46 -6.45 -12.17
CA ALA A 493 -33.66 -5.88 -11.56
C ALA A 493 -33.95 -4.53 -12.23
N ASN A 494 -34.88 -4.53 -13.18
CA ASN A 494 -35.26 -3.36 -13.95
C ASN A 494 -36.52 -2.74 -13.34
N TRP A 495 -36.40 -1.55 -12.74
CA TRP A 495 -37.52 -0.83 -12.17
C TRP A 495 -38.32 -0.10 -13.26
N LEU A 496 -39.60 -0.43 -13.36
CA LEU A 496 -40.56 0.17 -14.31
C LEU A 496 -41.40 1.30 -13.69
N SER A 497 -41.52 1.31 -12.37
CA SER A 497 -42.18 2.34 -11.56
C SER A 497 -41.64 2.23 -10.13
N ASP A 498 -42.06 3.12 -9.23
CA ASP A 498 -41.56 3.14 -7.85
C ASP A 498 -41.76 1.81 -7.10
N THR A 499 -42.66 0.93 -7.56
CA THR A 499 -42.92 -0.35 -6.89
C THR A 499 -42.82 -1.57 -7.80
N SER A 500 -42.74 -1.42 -9.13
CA SER A 500 -42.75 -2.56 -10.06
C SER A 500 -41.36 -2.84 -10.65
N ILE A 501 -40.92 -4.10 -10.57
CA ILE A 501 -39.63 -4.58 -11.06
C ILE A 501 -39.84 -5.72 -12.04
N VAL A 502 -39.15 -5.69 -13.18
CA VAL A 502 -38.93 -6.87 -14.03
C VAL A 502 -37.59 -7.49 -13.67
N ARG A 503 -37.63 -8.73 -13.17
CA ARG A 503 -36.45 -9.53 -12.92
C ARG A 503 -36.09 -10.30 -14.19
N ALA A 504 -34.83 -10.27 -14.58
CA ALA A 504 -34.30 -11.05 -15.69
C ALA A 504 -33.00 -11.74 -15.28
N VAL A 505 -32.74 -12.92 -15.82
CA VAL A 505 -31.54 -13.70 -15.49
C VAL A 505 -30.73 -13.95 -16.76
N MET A 506 -29.43 -13.70 -16.65
CA MET A 506 -28.44 -14.13 -17.63
C MET A 506 -27.70 -15.35 -17.08
N ALA A 507 -27.72 -16.46 -17.82
CA ALA A 507 -26.89 -17.62 -17.52
C ALA A 507 -25.56 -17.50 -18.26
N GLN A 508 -24.45 -17.72 -17.56
CA GLN A 508 -23.08 -17.67 -18.07
C GLN A 508 -22.39 -19.01 -17.76
N LYS A 509 -22.47 -19.97 -18.69
CA LYS A 509 -21.96 -21.33 -18.46
C LYS A 509 -21.69 -22.16 -19.72
N PRO A 510 -20.53 -22.82 -19.85
CA PRO A 510 -19.26 -22.43 -19.23
C PRO A 510 -18.69 -21.17 -19.91
N GLN A 511 -17.95 -20.35 -19.17
CA GLN A 511 -17.09 -19.31 -19.75
C GLN A 511 -15.65 -19.51 -19.31
N ARG A 512 -14.69 -19.25 -20.19
CA ARG A 512 -13.26 -19.34 -19.88
C ARG A 512 -12.50 -18.15 -20.47
N GLN A 513 -11.73 -17.48 -19.63
CA GLN A 513 -10.88 -16.35 -20.02
C GLN A 513 -9.46 -16.63 -19.56
N ILE A 514 -8.49 -16.46 -20.46
CA ILE A 514 -7.07 -16.72 -20.22
C ILE A 514 -6.28 -15.47 -20.55
N ALA A 515 -5.41 -15.06 -19.64
CA ALA A 515 -4.42 -14.00 -19.83
C ALA A 515 -3.02 -14.58 -19.59
N THR A 516 -2.10 -14.35 -20.52
CA THR A 516 -0.69 -14.74 -20.41
C THR A 516 0.17 -13.51 -20.61
N SER A 517 1.19 -13.32 -19.76
CA SER A 517 2.14 -12.22 -19.86
C SER A 517 3.56 -12.73 -19.67
N ILE A 518 4.47 -12.31 -20.54
CA ILE A 518 5.92 -12.51 -20.41
C ILE A 518 6.57 -11.14 -20.39
N GLN A 519 7.47 -10.92 -19.45
CA GLN A 519 8.17 -9.66 -19.28
C GLN A 519 9.63 -9.89 -18.95
N GLN A 520 10.49 -9.13 -19.63
CA GLN A 520 11.92 -9.07 -19.36
C GLN A 520 12.27 -7.65 -18.91
N ASN A 521 12.96 -7.52 -17.78
CA ASN A 521 13.51 -6.26 -17.29
C ASN A 521 15.03 -6.38 -17.13
N PHE A 522 15.74 -5.32 -17.50
CA PHE A 522 17.13 -5.08 -17.13
C PHE A 522 17.18 -3.81 -16.30
N ASN A 523 17.64 -3.94 -15.05
CA ASN A 523 17.78 -2.84 -14.12
C ASN A 523 19.26 -2.52 -13.96
N GLY A 524 19.60 -1.24 -14.06
CA GLY A 524 20.95 -0.72 -13.91
C GLY A 524 21.00 0.40 -12.86
N ASP A 525 21.99 0.36 -11.97
CA ASP A 525 22.34 1.44 -11.04
C ASP A 525 23.81 1.79 -11.22
N PHE A 526 24.08 2.92 -11.87
CA PHE A 526 25.43 3.28 -12.32
C PHE A 526 25.61 4.79 -12.44
N ASN A 527 26.86 5.22 -12.58
CA ASN A 527 27.19 6.63 -12.74
C ASN A 527 27.61 6.94 -14.17
N ILE A 528 27.08 8.02 -14.73
CA ILE A 528 27.64 8.68 -15.92
C ILE A 528 28.32 9.96 -15.43
N GLY A 529 29.65 9.92 -15.35
CA GLY A 529 30.42 10.98 -14.70
C GLY A 529 30.06 11.10 -13.22
N ARG A 530 29.53 12.26 -12.79
CA ARG A 530 29.10 12.51 -11.41
C ARG A 530 27.61 12.20 -11.16
N LEU A 531 26.86 11.87 -12.21
CA LEU A 531 25.41 11.70 -12.14
C LEU A 531 25.09 10.22 -11.94
N ARG A 532 24.33 9.89 -10.89
CA ARG A 532 23.81 8.53 -10.68
C ARG A 532 22.55 8.33 -11.52
N ASN A 533 22.45 7.20 -12.19
CA ASN A 533 21.35 6.80 -13.06
C ASN A 533 20.75 5.51 -12.49
N ARG A 534 19.42 5.41 -12.51
CA ARG A 534 18.67 4.22 -12.13
C ARG A 534 17.73 3.91 -13.27
N LEU A 535 18.18 2.98 -14.10
CA LEU A 535 17.58 2.67 -15.37
C LEU A 535 16.84 1.34 -15.29
N VAL A 536 15.65 1.27 -15.86
CA VAL A 536 15.02 0.02 -16.29
C VAL A 536 14.80 0.08 -17.79
N VAL A 537 15.18 -0.99 -18.48
CA VAL A 537 14.79 -1.25 -19.88
C VAL A 537 14.05 -2.57 -19.89
N GLY A 538 12.89 -2.61 -20.55
CA GLY A 538 12.09 -3.82 -20.57
C GLY A 538 11.29 -4.05 -21.84
N VAL A 539 10.93 -5.31 -22.02
CA VAL A 539 10.09 -5.82 -23.10
C VAL A 539 8.95 -6.61 -22.48
N ASN A 540 7.75 -6.44 -23.00
CA ASN A 540 6.56 -7.12 -22.49
C ASN A 540 5.70 -7.66 -23.63
N TYR A 541 5.27 -8.91 -23.51
CA TYR A 541 4.26 -9.51 -24.37
C TYR A 541 3.06 -9.91 -23.52
N TYR A 542 1.87 -9.52 -23.96
CA TYR A 542 0.59 -9.86 -23.35
C TYR A 542 -0.30 -10.54 -24.38
N TYR A 543 -0.99 -11.60 -23.97
CA TYR A 543 -1.96 -12.32 -24.77
C TYR A 543 -3.21 -12.59 -23.94
N PHE A 544 -4.38 -12.35 -24.52
CA PHE A 544 -5.67 -12.59 -23.90
C PHE A 544 -6.60 -13.31 -24.86
N VAL A 545 -7.30 -14.32 -24.35
CA VAL A 545 -8.38 -15.00 -25.06
C VAL A 545 -9.57 -15.20 -24.14
N ALA A 546 -10.74 -14.82 -24.61
CA ALA A 546 -12.02 -15.05 -23.94
C ALA A 546 -12.91 -15.93 -24.79
N ASN A 547 -13.38 -17.03 -24.22
CA ASN A 547 -14.44 -17.89 -24.78
C ASN A 547 -15.64 -17.77 -23.85
N LEU A 548 -16.66 -17.04 -24.29
CA LEU A 548 -17.87 -16.78 -23.51
C LEU A 548 -19.02 -17.58 -24.09
N ARG A 549 -19.82 -18.16 -23.21
CA ARG A 549 -21.13 -18.72 -23.53
C ARG A 549 -22.16 -18.15 -22.56
N TYR A 550 -23.21 -17.53 -23.08
CA TYR A 550 -24.21 -16.85 -22.26
C TYR A 550 -25.57 -16.75 -22.94
N THR A 551 -26.64 -16.59 -22.16
CA THR A 551 -27.94 -16.13 -22.67
C THR A 551 -28.01 -14.61 -22.65
N ASN A 552 -28.86 -14.00 -23.48
CA ASN A 552 -29.30 -12.64 -23.18
C ASN A 552 -30.00 -12.59 -21.81
N PRO A 553 -30.12 -11.43 -21.13
CA PRO A 553 -30.97 -11.32 -19.95
C PRO A 553 -32.40 -11.76 -20.29
N THR A 554 -32.79 -12.94 -19.81
CA THR A 554 -34.12 -13.51 -20.10
C THR A 554 -35.07 -13.13 -18.97
N PRO A 555 -36.24 -12.52 -19.26
CA PRO A 555 -37.23 -12.19 -18.25
C PRO A 555 -37.63 -13.43 -17.43
N TYR A 556 -37.63 -13.27 -16.11
CA TYR A 556 -38.04 -14.28 -15.14
C TYR A 556 -39.48 -14.04 -14.66
N ASP A 557 -39.75 -12.80 -14.24
CA ASP A 557 -41.09 -12.28 -13.92
C ASP A 557 -41.10 -10.77 -13.73
N GLN A 558 -42.30 -10.24 -13.52
CA GLN A 558 -42.54 -8.90 -13.04
C GLN A 558 -43.21 -8.98 -11.66
N ILE A 559 -42.68 -8.22 -10.70
CA ILE A 559 -43.14 -8.23 -9.31
C ILE A 559 -43.51 -6.81 -8.87
N ASN A 560 -44.33 -6.69 -7.84
CA ASN A 560 -44.57 -5.45 -7.11
C ASN A 560 -43.98 -5.61 -5.69
N VAL A 561 -42.97 -4.81 -5.35
CA VAL A 561 -42.23 -4.98 -4.08
C VAL A 561 -43.07 -4.71 -2.82
N ASN A 562 -44.22 -4.04 -2.96
CA ASN A 562 -45.15 -3.80 -1.85
C ASN A 562 -46.09 -5.00 -1.60
N GLN A 563 -46.13 -5.99 -2.48
CA GLN A 563 -46.94 -7.19 -2.28
C GLN A 563 -46.19 -8.21 -1.40
N ALA A 564 -46.86 -8.71 -0.38
CA ALA A 564 -46.30 -9.75 0.49
C ALA A 564 -45.93 -11.00 -0.32
N GLY A 565 -44.72 -11.53 -0.11
CA GLY A 565 -44.23 -12.72 -0.84
C GLY A 565 -43.84 -12.47 -2.31
N ALA A 566 -43.87 -11.23 -2.79
CA ALA A 566 -43.55 -10.91 -4.19
C ALA A 566 -42.10 -11.25 -4.60
N VAL A 567 -41.22 -11.48 -3.62
CA VAL A 567 -39.79 -11.76 -3.85
C VAL A 567 -39.49 -13.26 -3.73
N ASP A 568 -40.39 -14.11 -4.21
CA ASP A 568 -40.12 -15.54 -4.36
C ASP A 568 -39.24 -15.79 -5.59
N PHE A 569 -38.31 -16.74 -5.53
CA PHE A 569 -37.47 -17.13 -6.65
C PHE A 569 -37.22 -18.64 -6.59
N SER A 570 -37.64 -19.34 -7.65
CA SER A 570 -37.52 -20.79 -7.82
C SER A 570 -36.52 -21.16 -8.91
N ARG A 571 -35.60 -22.08 -8.59
CA ARG A 571 -34.70 -22.70 -9.59
C ARG A 571 -35.44 -23.40 -10.71
N ALA A 572 -36.50 -24.15 -10.40
CA ALA A 572 -37.23 -24.95 -11.38
C ALA A 572 -37.89 -24.06 -12.46
N LYS A 573 -38.46 -22.93 -12.03
CA LYS A 573 -39.01 -21.93 -12.97
C LYS A 573 -37.92 -21.34 -13.86
N LEU A 574 -36.74 -21.02 -13.29
CA LEU A 574 -35.62 -20.50 -14.08
C LEU A 574 -35.15 -21.52 -15.11
N ASP A 575 -34.97 -22.78 -14.71
CA ASP A 575 -34.50 -23.83 -15.60
C ASP A 575 -35.49 -24.08 -16.75
N ALA A 576 -36.80 -24.02 -16.49
CA ALA A 576 -37.84 -24.10 -17.53
C ALA A 576 -37.75 -22.93 -18.54
N ILE A 577 -37.52 -21.71 -18.07
CA ILE A 577 -37.31 -20.53 -18.93
C ILE A 577 -36.03 -20.68 -19.77
N LEU A 578 -34.94 -21.14 -19.16
CA LEU A 578 -33.65 -21.29 -19.84
C LEU A 578 -33.65 -22.46 -20.84
N ALA A 579 -34.48 -23.48 -20.65
CA ALA A 579 -34.62 -24.60 -21.60
C ALA A 579 -35.06 -24.14 -23.00
N GLY A 580 -35.84 -23.06 -23.09
CA GLY A 580 -36.25 -22.44 -24.36
C GLY A 580 -35.35 -21.29 -24.85
N THR A 581 -34.22 -21.01 -24.17
CA THR A 581 -33.37 -19.85 -24.45
C THR A 581 -32.10 -20.25 -25.21
N ASN A 582 -31.80 -19.55 -26.30
CA ASN A 582 -30.56 -19.75 -27.04
C ASN A 582 -29.34 -19.17 -26.30
N PHE A 583 -28.24 -19.93 -26.32
CA PHE A 583 -26.94 -19.46 -25.85
C PHE A 583 -26.16 -18.82 -27.00
N ASN A 584 -25.68 -17.60 -26.78
CA ASN A 584 -24.65 -16.99 -27.59
C ASN A 584 -23.29 -17.58 -27.26
N THR A 585 -22.45 -17.76 -28.27
CA THR A 585 -21.03 -18.07 -28.13
C THR A 585 -20.21 -16.91 -28.68
N GLN A 586 -19.19 -16.51 -27.93
CA GLN A 586 -18.32 -15.39 -28.27
C GLN A 586 -16.86 -15.78 -28.05
N LYS A 587 -16.02 -15.59 -29.06
CA LYS A 587 -14.55 -15.68 -28.94
C LYS A 587 -13.92 -14.31 -29.22
N SER A 588 -13.05 -13.85 -28.33
CA SER A 588 -12.28 -12.62 -28.50
C SER A 588 -10.81 -12.89 -28.20
N GLU A 589 -9.91 -12.36 -29.03
CA GLU A 589 -8.46 -12.59 -28.95
C GLU A 589 -7.69 -11.28 -29.12
N GLU A 590 -6.76 -11.03 -28.20
CA GLU A 590 -6.00 -9.78 -28.14
C GLU A 590 -4.54 -10.07 -27.80
N SER A 591 -3.62 -9.32 -28.40
CA SER A 591 -2.21 -9.33 -28.04
C SER A 591 -1.60 -7.94 -28.02
N ALA A 592 -0.60 -7.75 -27.17
CA ALA A 592 0.17 -6.52 -27.10
C ALA A 592 1.66 -6.85 -26.96
N PHE A 593 2.48 -6.27 -27.83
CA PHE A 593 3.94 -6.27 -27.68
C PHE A 593 4.38 -4.86 -27.32
N ALA A 594 5.31 -4.73 -26.38
CA ALA A 594 5.78 -3.43 -25.96
C ALA A 594 7.26 -3.42 -25.57
N VAL A 595 7.88 -2.27 -25.77
CA VAL A 595 9.22 -1.93 -25.28
C VAL A 595 9.14 -0.65 -24.47
N TYR A 596 9.90 -0.57 -23.39
CA TYR A 596 9.93 0.61 -22.53
C TYR A 596 11.29 0.82 -21.90
N ALA A 597 11.55 2.07 -21.53
CA ALA A 597 12.67 2.47 -20.71
C ALA A 597 12.23 3.53 -19.70
N SER A 598 12.82 3.52 -18.51
CA SER A 598 12.67 4.58 -17.53
C SER A 598 13.98 4.78 -16.79
N ASP A 599 14.46 6.02 -16.77
CA ASP A 599 15.66 6.40 -16.01
C ASP A 599 15.31 7.44 -14.95
N VAL A 600 15.93 7.31 -13.78
CA VAL A 600 15.96 8.34 -12.73
C VAL A 600 17.39 8.83 -12.57
N LEU A 601 17.62 10.04 -13.07
CA LEU A 601 18.89 10.74 -13.05
C LEU A 601 18.98 11.65 -11.82
N ASN A 602 19.98 11.43 -10.98
CA ASN A 602 20.32 12.35 -9.90
C ASN A 602 21.20 13.47 -10.45
N ILE A 603 20.59 14.62 -10.74
CA ILE A 603 21.28 15.83 -11.20
C ILE A 603 22.17 16.38 -10.07
N THR A 604 21.66 16.34 -8.84
CA THR A 604 22.40 16.63 -7.61
C THR A 604 22.04 15.60 -6.53
N ASP A 605 22.59 15.75 -5.33
CA ASP A 605 22.20 14.99 -4.15
C ASP A 605 20.73 15.20 -3.75
N LYS A 606 20.15 16.36 -4.08
CA LYS A 606 18.76 16.74 -3.74
C LYS A 606 17.80 16.81 -4.92
N LEU A 607 18.30 16.92 -6.15
CA LEU A 607 17.48 17.04 -7.36
C LEU A 607 17.59 15.78 -8.21
N ALA A 608 16.45 15.13 -8.45
CA ALA A 608 16.33 14.00 -9.36
C ALA A 608 15.32 14.30 -10.47
N ALA A 609 15.60 13.80 -11.67
CA ALA A 609 14.72 13.85 -12.83
C ALA A 609 14.40 12.43 -13.30
N MET A 610 13.14 12.19 -13.65
CA MET A 610 12.67 10.94 -14.23
C MET A 610 12.25 11.19 -15.67
N ALA A 611 12.74 10.35 -16.58
CA ALA A 611 12.27 10.29 -17.95
C ALA A 611 11.94 8.83 -18.31
N SER A 612 10.73 8.60 -18.78
CA SER A 612 10.25 7.28 -19.15
C SER A 612 9.50 7.32 -20.46
N LEU A 613 9.64 6.27 -21.26
CA LEU A 613 8.95 6.12 -22.54
C LEU A 613 8.56 4.67 -22.75
N ARG A 614 7.39 4.47 -23.35
CA ARG A 614 6.91 3.15 -23.78
C ARG A 614 6.24 3.24 -25.14
N LEU A 615 6.49 2.22 -25.95
CA LEU A 615 5.82 1.99 -27.22
C LEU A 615 5.08 0.65 -27.14
N ASP A 616 3.77 0.66 -27.37
CA ASP A 616 2.93 -0.53 -27.46
C ASP A 616 2.43 -0.72 -28.89
N ARG A 617 2.47 -1.97 -29.36
CA ARG A 617 1.75 -2.45 -30.55
C ARG A 617 0.66 -3.41 -30.10
N PHE A 618 -0.58 -2.97 -30.21
CA PHE A 618 -1.77 -3.73 -29.87
C PHE A 618 -2.42 -4.32 -31.12
N ASN A 619 -2.92 -5.55 -31.00
CA ASN A 619 -3.61 -6.27 -32.05
C ASN A 619 -4.84 -6.98 -31.46
N ASN A 620 -6.02 -6.64 -31.95
CA ASN A 620 -7.27 -7.32 -31.64
C ASN A 620 -7.70 -8.10 -32.88
N LYS A 621 -7.89 -9.41 -32.72
CA LYS A 621 -8.30 -10.29 -33.82
C LYS A 621 -9.79 -10.25 -34.12
N GLY A 622 -10.50 -9.28 -33.53
CA GLY A 622 -11.95 -9.14 -33.62
C GLY A 622 -12.67 -10.06 -32.64
N THR A 623 -13.99 -10.00 -32.71
CA THR A 623 -14.88 -10.86 -31.92
C THR A 623 -15.69 -11.74 -32.85
N THR A 624 -15.59 -13.06 -32.65
CA THR A 624 -16.43 -14.04 -33.33
C THR A 624 -17.67 -14.29 -32.47
N LEU A 625 -18.81 -13.74 -32.87
CA LEU A 625 -20.10 -13.95 -32.22
C LEU A 625 -20.93 -14.92 -33.06
N ASN A 626 -21.32 -16.07 -32.48
CA ASN A 626 -22.13 -17.11 -33.13
C ASN A 626 -21.58 -17.49 -34.53
N GLY A 627 -20.26 -17.62 -34.65
CA GLY A 627 -19.57 -17.98 -35.90
C GLY A 627 -19.25 -16.81 -36.84
N THR A 628 -19.71 -15.59 -36.56
CA THR A 628 -19.44 -14.40 -37.38
C THR A 628 -18.36 -13.54 -36.77
N LEU A 629 -17.22 -13.37 -37.47
CA LEU A 629 -16.12 -12.50 -37.06
C LEU A 629 -16.39 -11.04 -37.42
N ARG A 630 -16.16 -10.11 -36.49
CA ARG A 630 -16.24 -8.66 -36.72
C ARG A 630 -15.21 -7.88 -35.91
N GLY A 631 -14.79 -6.73 -36.44
CA GLY A 631 -14.13 -5.68 -35.68
C GLY A 631 -12.71 -5.99 -35.24
N ASP A 632 -11.92 -6.66 -36.09
CA ASP A 632 -10.48 -6.73 -35.91
C ASP A 632 -9.83 -5.37 -36.16
N TYR A 633 -8.79 -5.05 -35.38
CA TYR A 633 -8.07 -3.78 -35.49
C TYR A 633 -6.70 -3.86 -34.81
N GLY A 634 -5.79 -2.98 -35.23
CA GLY A 634 -4.48 -2.83 -34.60
C GLY A 634 -4.17 -1.36 -34.35
N GLN A 635 -3.51 -1.08 -33.22
CA GLN A 635 -3.16 0.29 -32.82
C GLN A 635 -1.74 0.32 -32.24
N THR A 636 -1.06 1.44 -32.48
CA THR A 636 0.26 1.71 -31.90
C THR A 636 0.15 2.94 -31.00
N SER A 637 0.67 2.84 -29.79
CA SER A 637 0.53 3.89 -28.76
C SER A 637 1.88 4.22 -28.15
N LEU A 638 2.15 5.51 -27.98
CA LEU A 638 3.33 6.04 -27.30
C LEU A 638 2.93 6.65 -25.97
N SER A 639 3.63 6.28 -24.88
CA SER A 639 3.30 6.73 -23.53
C SER A 639 4.51 7.34 -22.80
N PRO A 640 4.80 8.65 -22.97
CA PRO A 640 5.83 9.33 -22.18
C PRO A 640 5.41 9.60 -20.74
N LYS A 641 6.39 9.61 -19.83
CA LYS A 641 6.26 10.08 -18.44
C LYS A 641 7.51 10.87 -18.06
N PHE A 642 7.31 12.02 -17.43
CA PHE A 642 8.40 12.88 -16.98
C PHE A 642 8.13 13.33 -15.55
N GLY A 643 9.17 13.52 -14.75
CA GLY A 643 9.01 14.05 -13.41
C GLY A 643 10.28 14.65 -12.83
N LEU A 644 10.10 15.56 -11.88
CA LEU A 644 11.16 16.18 -11.11
C LEU A 644 10.85 16.00 -9.64
N VAL A 645 11.89 15.71 -8.86
CA VAL A 645 11.83 15.69 -7.40
C VAL A 645 12.95 16.52 -6.84
N TYR A 646 12.63 17.48 -5.99
CA TYR A 646 13.60 18.27 -5.25
C TYR A 646 13.42 18.07 -3.74
N GLN A 647 14.45 17.52 -3.09
CA GLN A 647 14.48 17.29 -1.66
C GLN A 647 14.91 18.56 -0.92
N LEU A 648 13.93 19.34 -0.44
CA LEU A 648 14.15 20.52 0.41
C LEU A 648 14.98 20.16 1.65
N ILE A 649 14.63 19.04 2.29
CA ILE A 649 15.41 18.40 3.34
C ILE A 649 15.72 16.99 2.85
N LYS A 650 17.01 16.69 2.70
CA LYS A 650 17.47 15.39 2.22
C LYS A 650 16.88 14.26 3.08
N ASP A 651 16.29 13.28 2.42
CA ASP A 651 15.57 12.13 3.00
C ASP A 651 14.40 12.49 3.95
N GLY A 652 13.97 13.76 3.96
CA GLY A 652 12.96 14.31 4.87
C GLY A 652 11.76 14.95 4.19
N ILE A 653 11.99 15.98 3.36
CA ILE A 653 10.93 16.74 2.68
C ILE A 653 11.28 16.86 1.21
N ALA A 654 10.38 16.42 0.34
CA ALA A 654 10.52 16.53 -1.10
C ALA A 654 9.31 17.22 -1.72
N VAL A 655 9.56 18.13 -2.66
CA VAL A 655 8.55 18.63 -3.60
C VAL A 655 8.72 17.88 -4.92
N PHE A 656 7.61 17.62 -5.61
CA PHE A 656 7.67 16.97 -6.91
C PHE A 656 6.67 17.57 -7.88
N GLY A 657 6.96 17.36 -9.17
CA GLY A 657 6.04 17.60 -10.27
C GLY A 657 6.18 16.47 -11.29
N ASN A 658 5.08 16.07 -11.93
CA ASN A 658 5.09 15.05 -12.97
C ASN A 658 4.11 15.37 -14.12
N TYR A 659 4.46 14.81 -15.28
CA TYR A 659 3.58 14.64 -16.42
C TYR A 659 3.49 13.14 -16.73
N MET A 660 2.29 12.61 -16.87
CA MET A 660 2.05 11.20 -17.15
C MET A 660 1.04 11.05 -18.26
N SER A 661 1.32 10.17 -19.22
CA SER A 661 0.38 9.80 -20.27
C SER A 661 -0.21 8.41 -20.04
N GLY A 662 -1.41 8.20 -20.59
CA GLY A 662 -2.02 6.89 -20.70
C GLY A 662 -2.87 6.81 -21.95
N PHE A 663 -3.23 5.59 -22.32
CA PHE A 663 -4.09 5.35 -23.48
C PHE A 663 -5.04 4.18 -23.23
N SER A 664 -6.07 4.09 -24.06
CA SER A 664 -6.97 2.93 -24.13
C SER A 664 -7.34 2.67 -25.59
N ASN A 665 -7.05 1.47 -26.09
CA ASN A 665 -7.30 1.13 -27.49
C ASN A 665 -8.81 1.05 -27.78
N GLN A 666 -9.23 1.58 -28.92
CA GLN A 666 -10.65 1.65 -29.32
C GLN A 666 -10.91 0.88 -30.62
N SER A 667 -12.03 0.17 -30.67
CA SER A 667 -12.52 -0.53 -31.86
C SER A 667 -13.61 0.30 -32.56
N GLY A 668 -13.84 0.04 -33.85
CA GLY A 668 -14.89 0.68 -34.64
C GLY A 668 -14.37 1.75 -35.60
N ALA A 669 -15.30 2.36 -36.33
CA ALA A 669 -15.04 3.40 -37.32
C ALA A 669 -16.16 4.43 -37.35
N ASP A 670 -15.87 5.62 -37.88
CA ASP A 670 -16.84 6.67 -38.13
C ASP A 670 -17.70 6.39 -39.40
N ILE A 671 -18.61 7.30 -39.72
CA ILE A 671 -19.48 7.21 -40.90
C ILE A 671 -18.72 7.17 -42.24
N ASN A 672 -17.50 7.71 -42.28
CA ASN A 672 -16.65 7.73 -43.46
C ASN A 672 -15.77 6.47 -43.55
N GLY A 673 -15.87 5.54 -42.60
CA GLY A 673 -15.05 4.34 -42.52
C GLY A 673 -13.66 4.57 -41.91
N ASN A 674 -13.36 5.75 -41.34
CA ASN A 674 -12.11 5.97 -40.64
C ASN A 674 -12.13 5.22 -39.32
N THR A 675 -11.17 4.33 -39.10
CA THR A 675 -11.05 3.58 -37.85
C THR A 675 -10.72 4.52 -36.70
N PHE A 676 -11.28 4.24 -35.52
CA PHE A 676 -10.97 5.01 -34.32
C PHE A 676 -9.51 4.82 -33.91
N LYS A 677 -8.95 5.85 -33.27
CA LYS A 677 -7.62 5.86 -32.67
C LYS A 677 -7.69 5.54 -31.16
N PRO A 678 -6.57 5.29 -30.47
CA PRO A 678 -6.60 5.16 -29.01
C PRO A 678 -7.16 6.41 -28.34
N MET A 679 -7.95 6.23 -27.27
CA MET A 679 -8.24 7.30 -26.32
C MET A 679 -6.96 7.67 -25.57
N LEU A 680 -6.71 8.95 -25.34
CA LEU A 680 -5.50 9.43 -24.69
C LEU A 680 -5.82 10.19 -23.41
N ALA A 681 -5.10 9.88 -22.33
CA ALA A 681 -5.12 10.60 -21.09
C ALA A 681 -3.78 11.29 -20.84
N ALA A 682 -3.83 12.55 -20.42
CA ALA A 682 -2.68 13.32 -19.98
C ALA A 682 -2.93 13.84 -18.56
N GLN A 683 -2.01 13.55 -17.65
CA GLN A 683 -2.02 14.03 -16.29
C GLN A 683 -0.85 14.99 -16.05
N THR A 684 -1.14 16.10 -15.38
CA THR A 684 -0.14 16.90 -14.68
C THR A 684 -0.43 16.83 -13.18
N GLU A 685 0.61 16.68 -12.38
CA GLU A 685 0.49 16.56 -10.93
C GLU A 685 1.67 17.23 -10.23
N GLY A 686 1.42 17.85 -9.08
CA GLY A 686 2.44 18.40 -8.22
C GLY A 686 2.08 18.19 -6.75
N GLY A 687 3.10 18.11 -5.90
CA GLY A 687 2.86 17.80 -4.49
C GLY A 687 4.09 17.81 -3.61
N ILE A 688 3.87 17.42 -2.35
CA ILE A 688 4.86 17.33 -1.29
C ILE A 688 4.84 15.91 -0.73
N LYS A 689 6.02 15.37 -0.47
CA LYS A 689 6.24 14.10 0.25
C LYS A 689 7.06 14.38 1.50
N LEU A 690 6.62 13.81 2.62
CA LEU A 690 7.23 13.94 3.94
C LEU A 690 7.66 12.57 4.45
N ASN A 691 8.84 12.52 5.06
CA ASN A 691 9.39 11.40 5.81
C ASN A 691 10.20 11.95 6.99
N LEU A 692 9.52 12.31 8.08
CA LEU A 692 10.13 12.98 9.22
C LEU A 692 10.31 12.02 10.39
N LEU A 693 11.23 12.39 11.30
CA LEU A 693 11.47 11.67 12.56
C LEU A 693 11.76 10.17 12.33
N ASN A 694 12.64 9.86 11.38
CA ASN A 694 13.03 8.49 11.01
C ASN A 694 11.81 7.61 10.62
N GLY A 695 10.90 8.16 9.82
CA GLY A 695 9.72 7.44 9.33
C GLY A 695 8.52 7.42 10.27
N ARG A 696 8.59 8.06 11.45
CA ARG A 696 7.42 8.17 12.35
C ARG A 696 6.31 9.06 11.77
N ILE A 697 6.64 9.97 10.86
CA ILE A 697 5.65 10.77 10.13
C ILE A 697 5.93 10.61 8.64
N SER A 698 5.00 9.99 7.92
CA SER A 698 5.03 9.86 6.46
C SER A 698 3.76 10.48 5.87
N SER A 699 3.90 11.35 4.88
CA SER A 699 2.75 11.99 4.24
C SER A 699 3.00 12.26 2.77
N THR A 700 1.94 12.21 1.99
CA THR A 700 1.93 12.65 0.59
C THR A 700 0.73 13.55 0.39
N LEU A 701 0.94 14.77 -0.08
CA LEU A 701 -0.13 15.69 -0.51
C LEU A 701 0.09 16.02 -1.98
N SER A 702 -0.93 15.90 -2.81
CA SER A 702 -0.83 16.24 -4.23
C SER A 702 -2.08 16.89 -4.78
N TYR A 703 -1.90 17.68 -5.83
CA TYR A 703 -2.96 18.18 -6.70
C TYR A 703 -2.72 17.65 -8.11
N TYR A 704 -3.77 17.13 -8.74
CA TYR A 704 -3.71 16.53 -10.07
C TYR A 704 -4.75 17.14 -11.02
N HIS A 705 -4.43 17.10 -12.30
CA HIS A 705 -5.34 17.39 -13.40
C HIS A 705 -5.15 16.37 -14.52
N ILE A 706 -6.17 15.55 -14.76
CA ILE A 706 -6.25 14.52 -15.80
C ILE A 706 -7.23 14.99 -16.88
N ALA A 707 -6.79 15.03 -18.12
CA ALA A 707 -7.64 15.24 -19.29
C ALA A 707 -7.62 13.99 -20.18
N VAL A 708 -8.81 13.45 -20.45
CA VAL A 708 -9.02 12.34 -21.39
C VAL A 708 -9.65 12.93 -22.65
N ASN A 709 -9.01 12.70 -23.79
CA ASN A 709 -9.47 13.15 -25.10
C ASN A 709 -9.78 11.95 -26.00
N ASP A 710 -10.43 12.25 -27.13
CA ASP A 710 -10.79 11.27 -28.15
C ASP A 710 -11.75 10.18 -27.61
N ILE A 711 -12.63 10.55 -26.68
CA ILE A 711 -13.68 9.65 -26.20
C ILE A 711 -14.70 9.43 -27.32
N ILE A 712 -15.05 8.17 -27.58
CA ILE A 712 -16.10 7.83 -28.54
C ILE A 712 -17.46 8.24 -27.98
N ARG A 713 -18.24 8.94 -28.80
CA ARG A 713 -19.62 9.32 -28.50
C ARG A 713 -20.51 9.11 -29.72
N GLN A 714 -21.81 8.95 -29.51
CA GLN A 714 -22.76 8.79 -30.62
C GLN A 714 -22.76 10.05 -31.49
N ASP A 715 -22.80 9.88 -32.81
CA ASP A 715 -22.84 11.00 -33.75
C ASP A 715 -24.18 11.74 -33.63
N PRO A 716 -24.18 13.05 -33.30
CA PRO A 716 -25.41 13.84 -33.19
C PRO A 716 -26.16 13.99 -34.51
N SER A 717 -25.46 13.90 -35.64
CA SER A 717 -26.03 14.03 -36.98
C SER A 717 -26.57 12.70 -37.52
N ASN A 718 -26.02 11.57 -37.04
CA ASN A 718 -26.49 10.24 -37.42
C ASN A 718 -26.29 9.22 -36.30
N GLN A 719 -27.36 8.95 -35.55
CA GLN A 719 -27.33 8.06 -34.38
C GLN A 719 -26.91 6.60 -34.66
N ALA A 720 -26.85 6.17 -35.94
CA ALA A 720 -26.34 4.86 -36.32
C ALA A 720 -24.80 4.76 -36.27
N PHE A 721 -24.10 5.90 -36.20
CA PHE A 721 -22.64 5.97 -36.18
C PHE A 721 -22.13 6.63 -34.91
N ASN A 722 -20.81 6.51 -34.70
CA ASN A 722 -20.10 7.17 -33.61
C ASN A 722 -19.04 8.12 -34.19
N ILE A 723 -18.67 9.12 -33.40
CA ILE A 723 -17.54 10.02 -33.64
C ILE A 723 -16.61 10.03 -32.44
N GLN A 724 -15.36 10.41 -32.66
CA GLN A 724 -14.30 10.31 -31.66
C GLN A 724 -13.65 11.68 -31.37
N ASP A 725 -14.37 12.52 -30.65
CA ASP A 725 -13.94 13.86 -30.25
C ASP A 725 -14.31 14.21 -28.81
N GLY A 726 -14.87 13.26 -28.04
CA GLY A 726 -15.33 13.47 -26.69
C GLY A 726 -14.19 13.76 -25.70
N LYS A 727 -14.55 14.41 -24.59
CA LYS A 727 -13.58 14.89 -23.60
C LYS A 727 -14.10 14.76 -22.17
N GLN A 728 -13.28 14.22 -21.28
CA GLN A 728 -13.54 14.14 -19.84
C GLN A 728 -12.37 14.74 -19.07
N VAL A 729 -12.66 15.50 -18.00
CA VAL A 729 -11.64 16.10 -17.13
C VAL A 729 -11.89 15.68 -15.69
N SER A 730 -10.84 15.21 -15.04
CA SER A 730 -10.81 14.88 -13.61
C SER A 730 -9.69 15.66 -12.93
N LYS A 731 -10.03 16.48 -11.93
CA LYS A 731 -9.07 17.30 -11.18
C LYS A 731 -9.38 17.29 -9.69
N GLY A 732 -8.36 17.35 -8.85
CA GLY A 732 -8.56 17.13 -7.44
C GLY A 732 -7.28 17.23 -6.62
N PHE A 733 -7.43 17.05 -5.32
CA PHE A 733 -6.30 16.90 -4.40
C PHE A 733 -6.47 15.65 -3.55
N GLU A 734 -5.36 14.99 -3.26
CA GLU A 734 -5.29 13.80 -2.41
C GLU A 734 -4.25 14.04 -1.32
N GLY A 735 -4.55 13.58 -0.11
CA GLY A 735 -3.66 13.69 1.05
C GLY A 735 -3.67 12.40 1.85
N GLU A 736 -2.50 11.85 2.13
CA GLU A 736 -2.30 10.69 3.00
C GLU A 736 -1.37 11.07 4.15
N LEU A 737 -1.66 10.56 5.33
CA LEU A 737 -0.91 10.79 6.56
C LEU A 737 -0.78 9.51 7.36
N VAL A 738 0.46 9.11 7.66
CA VAL A 738 0.81 7.99 8.52
C VAL A 738 1.66 8.51 9.66
N ILE A 739 1.21 8.34 10.90
CA ILE A 739 1.88 8.87 12.11
C ILE A 739 2.02 7.80 13.17
N ASN A 740 3.20 7.69 13.78
CA ASN A 740 3.53 6.81 14.89
C ASN A 740 4.28 7.65 15.95
N PRO A 741 3.57 8.48 16.72
CA PRO A 741 4.17 9.52 17.55
C PRO A 741 4.88 8.94 18.78
N PHE A 742 4.37 7.83 19.31
CA PHE A 742 4.93 7.11 20.45
C PHE A 742 4.72 5.60 20.28
N ARG A 743 5.51 4.79 21.01
CA ARG A 743 5.53 3.33 20.88
C ARG A 743 4.14 2.74 21.11
N GLY A 744 3.71 1.87 20.19
CA GLY A 744 2.43 1.18 20.26
C GLY A 744 1.28 1.91 19.57
N PHE A 745 1.36 3.23 19.33
CA PHE A 745 0.33 3.97 18.63
C PHE A 745 0.61 4.08 17.14
N ASN A 746 -0.40 3.78 16.33
CA ASN A 746 -0.36 3.93 14.89
C ASN A 746 -1.58 4.73 14.42
N PHE A 747 -1.37 5.58 13.43
CA PHE A 747 -2.41 6.33 12.74
C PHE A 747 -2.15 6.27 11.24
N ILE A 748 -3.20 6.01 10.47
CA ILE A 748 -3.23 6.17 9.02
C ILE A 748 -4.53 6.88 8.65
N GLY A 749 -4.43 7.89 7.79
CA GLY A 749 -5.59 8.62 7.30
C GLY A 749 -5.37 9.12 5.88
N GLY A 750 -6.44 9.12 5.11
CA GLY A 750 -6.45 9.55 3.72
C GLY A 750 -7.69 10.39 3.43
N TYR A 751 -7.51 11.41 2.60
CA TYR A 751 -8.59 12.23 2.08
C TYR A 751 -8.37 12.49 0.58
N GLY A 752 -9.43 12.40 -0.20
CA GLY A 752 -9.45 12.75 -1.61
C GLY A 752 -10.64 13.64 -1.95
N TYR A 753 -10.37 14.73 -2.66
CA TYR A 753 -11.38 15.53 -3.35
C TYR A 753 -11.24 15.35 -4.85
N ASN A 754 -12.33 15.03 -5.55
CA ASN A 754 -12.34 14.78 -6.98
C ASN A 754 -13.47 15.52 -7.67
N HIS A 755 -13.14 16.33 -8.69
CA HIS A 755 -14.09 16.98 -9.57
C HIS A 755 -13.94 16.42 -10.98
N ASN A 756 -14.86 15.53 -11.35
CA ASN A 756 -14.85 14.80 -12.62
C ASN A 756 -16.05 15.21 -13.50
N ARG A 757 -15.82 15.55 -14.77
CA ARG A 757 -16.85 16.08 -15.68
C ARG A 757 -16.65 15.62 -17.12
N TYR A 758 -17.75 15.31 -17.81
CA TYR A 758 -17.79 15.23 -19.26
C TYR A 758 -17.78 16.65 -19.84
N VAL A 759 -16.66 17.07 -20.43
CA VAL A 759 -16.48 18.41 -21.01
C VAL A 759 -17.03 18.48 -22.44
N ARG A 760 -16.93 17.39 -23.19
CA ARG A 760 -17.58 17.24 -24.49
C ARG A 760 -18.16 15.84 -24.60
N SER A 761 -19.46 15.72 -24.82
CA SER A 761 -20.14 14.42 -24.89
C SER A 761 -21.48 14.53 -25.63
N ASN A 762 -22.32 13.50 -25.58
CA ASN A 762 -23.71 13.61 -26.00
C ASN A 762 -24.48 14.59 -25.09
N ALA A 763 -25.45 15.32 -25.65
CA ALA A 763 -26.14 16.44 -24.99
C ALA A 763 -26.81 16.08 -23.66
N ASN A 764 -27.22 14.81 -23.49
CA ASN A 764 -27.83 14.32 -22.25
C ASN A 764 -26.83 14.12 -21.09
N ILE A 765 -25.52 14.09 -21.34
CA ILE A 765 -24.48 13.88 -20.31
C ILE A 765 -23.36 14.92 -20.34
N GLU A 766 -23.32 15.81 -21.32
CA GLU A 766 -22.37 16.92 -21.34
C GLU A 766 -22.53 17.83 -20.11
N GLY A 767 -21.41 18.19 -19.49
CA GLY A 767 -21.38 18.95 -18.23
C GLY A 767 -21.68 18.13 -16.96
N LYS A 768 -22.08 16.85 -17.09
CA LYS A 768 -22.46 15.99 -15.96
C LYS A 768 -21.28 15.28 -15.32
N THR A 769 -21.52 14.76 -14.12
CA THR A 769 -20.54 13.97 -13.36
C THR A 769 -20.60 12.52 -13.78
N PRO A 770 -19.47 11.85 -14.05
CA PRO A 770 -19.48 10.42 -14.34
C PRO A 770 -20.03 9.57 -13.19
N PHE A 771 -20.65 8.46 -13.55
CA PHE A 771 -21.15 7.42 -12.66
C PHE A 771 -20.18 7.04 -11.54
N GLY A 772 -20.71 6.88 -10.33
CA GLY A 772 -19.99 6.35 -9.16
C GLY A 772 -18.79 7.18 -8.70
N SER A 773 -18.72 8.46 -9.08
CA SER A 773 -17.61 9.35 -8.74
C SER A 773 -17.99 10.34 -7.62
N PRO A 774 -17.96 9.95 -6.33
CA PRO A 774 -18.20 10.88 -5.23
C PRO A 774 -17.11 11.97 -5.19
N ALA A 775 -17.52 13.18 -4.81
CA ALA A 775 -16.61 14.33 -4.75
C ALA A 775 -15.64 14.26 -3.56
N HIS A 776 -16.08 13.71 -2.41
CA HIS A 776 -15.29 13.63 -1.19
C HIS A 776 -15.21 12.18 -0.71
N ILE A 777 -13.99 11.69 -0.47
CA ILE A 777 -13.73 10.38 0.11
C ILE A 777 -12.72 10.55 1.24
N ALA A 778 -12.98 9.95 2.39
CA ALA A 778 -12.03 9.91 3.50
C ALA A 778 -11.95 8.52 4.10
N ASN A 779 -10.77 8.15 4.58
CA ASN A 779 -10.56 6.95 5.38
C ASN A 779 -9.60 7.25 6.54
N LEU A 780 -9.75 6.49 7.61
CA LEU A 780 -9.00 6.71 8.84
C LEU A 780 -8.93 5.42 9.64
N TRP A 781 -7.77 5.11 10.19
CA TRP A 781 -7.58 4.06 11.18
C TRP A 781 -6.54 4.48 12.20
N MET A 782 -6.87 4.34 13.47
CA MET A 782 -5.95 4.52 14.59
C MET A 782 -5.94 3.27 15.44
N SER A 783 -4.78 2.90 15.95
CA SER A 783 -4.64 1.76 16.85
C SER A 783 -3.61 2.05 17.93
N TYR A 784 -3.82 1.44 19.10
CA TYR A 784 -2.85 1.44 20.18
C TYR A 784 -2.69 0.03 20.72
N ARG A 785 -1.45 -0.46 20.76
CA ARG A 785 -1.05 -1.69 21.46
C ARG A 785 -0.16 -1.33 22.63
N VAL A 786 -0.53 -1.77 23.83
CA VAL A 786 0.27 -1.60 25.04
C VAL A 786 1.60 -2.34 24.86
N PRO A 787 2.74 -1.62 24.88
CA PRO A 787 4.02 -2.21 24.51
C PRO A 787 4.74 -2.94 25.65
N THR A 788 4.39 -2.66 26.91
CA THR A 788 5.07 -3.17 28.12
C THR A 788 4.14 -3.11 29.34
N GLY A 789 4.39 -3.93 30.35
CA GLY A 789 3.70 -3.89 31.65
C GLY A 789 2.60 -4.95 31.79
N PHE A 790 1.76 -4.84 32.81
CA PHE A 790 0.75 -5.86 33.12
C PHE A 790 -0.30 -6.07 32.00
N ALA A 791 -0.50 -5.06 31.15
CA ALA A 791 -1.41 -5.10 30.02
C ALA A 791 -0.67 -5.25 28.67
N GLU A 792 0.61 -5.65 28.66
CA GLU A 792 1.37 -5.86 27.43
C GLU A 792 0.62 -6.77 26.45
N GLY A 793 0.56 -6.36 25.19
CA GLY A 793 -0.13 -7.10 24.13
C GLY A 793 -1.60 -6.73 23.96
N PHE A 794 -2.27 -6.14 24.96
CA PHE A 794 -3.62 -5.59 24.76
C PHE A 794 -3.58 -4.40 23.80
N GLY A 795 -4.56 -4.31 22.93
CA GLY A 795 -4.71 -3.18 22.04
C GLY A 795 -6.13 -2.96 21.55
N ALA A 796 -6.36 -1.75 21.06
CA ALA A 796 -7.61 -1.31 20.50
C ALA A 796 -7.35 -0.61 19.17
N GLY A 797 -8.28 -0.77 18.24
CA GLY A 797 -8.32 -0.09 16.96
C GLY A 797 -9.66 0.63 16.78
N PHE A 798 -9.62 1.78 16.14
CA PHE A 798 -10.81 2.56 15.81
C PHE A 798 -10.59 3.26 14.47
N GLY A 799 -11.61 3.30 13.62
CA GLY A 799 -11.50 3.98 12.35
C GLY A 799 -12.78 3.97 11.56
N GLY A 800 -12.72 4.44 10.32
CA GLY A 800 -13.90 4.51 9.48
C GLY A 800 -13.64 5.03 8.09
N ASN A 801 -14.70 4.98 7.29
CA ASN A 801 -14.73 5.43 5.92
C ASN A 801 -15.89 6.40 5.72
N TYR A 802 -15.67 7.39 4.87
CA TYR A 802 -16.67 8.33 4.42
C TYR A 802 -16.63 8.44 2.90
N ALA A 803 -17.81 8.44 2.28
CA ALA A 803 -18.00 8.82 0.89
C ALA A 803 -19.18 9.78 0.82
N SER A 804 -19.02 10.89 0.11
CA SER A 804 -20.14 11.79 -0.19
C SER A 804 -21.15 11.11 -1.13
N GLU A 805 -22.30 11.75 -1.28
CA GLU A 805 -23.27 11.37 -2.32
C GLU A 805 -22.61 11.31 -3.71
N SER A 806 -23.09 10.39 -4.54
CA SER A 806 -22.64 10.23 -5.94
C SER A 806 -23.80 9.80 -6.84
N TYR A 807 -23.61 9.87 -8.15
CA TYR A 807 -24.64 9.48 -9.12
C TYR A 807 -24.53 8.01 -9.52
N PHE A 808 -25.67 7.33 -9.62
CA PHE A 808 -25.79 5.96 -10.10
C PHE A 808 -25.96 5.87 -11.63
N ASP A 809 -25.99 7.00 -12.32
CA ASP A 809 -26.00 7.07 -13.78
C ASP A 809 -25.29 8.34 -14.29
N ASP A 810 -24.80 8.30 -15.54
CA ASP A 810 -24.11 9.42 -16.18
C ASP A 810 -25.06 10.59 -16.52
N MET A 811 -26.38 10.35 -16.57
CA MET A 811 -27.40 11.39 -16.74
C MET A 811 -27.67 12.15 -15.44
N ASN A 812 -27.09 11.71 -14.31
CA ASN A 812 -27.23 12.32 -12.99
C ASN A 812 -28.70 12.38 -12.53
N THR A 813 -29.48 11.33 -12.80
CA THR A 813 -30.91 11.26 -12.45
C THR A 813 -31.19 10.43 -11.19
N PHE A 814 -30.29 9.53 -10.81
CA PHE A 814 -30.40 8.67 -9.63
C PHE A 814 -29.12 8.74 -8.78
N THR A 815 -29.26 8.68 -7.45
CA THR A 815 -28.17 8.96 -6.50
C THR A 815 -27.92 7.80 -5.52
N ILE A 816 -26.64 7.60 -5.20
CA ILE A 816 -26.16 6.82 -4.06
C ILE A 816 -25.97 7.78 -2.89
N PRO A 817 -26.66 7.58 -1.75
CA PRO A 817 -26.54 8.49 -0.61
C PRO A 817 -25.12 8.48 -0.03
N ALA A 818 -24.76 9.57 0.65
CA ALA A 818 -23.53 9.63 1.42
C ALA A 818 -23.50 8.55 2.51
N ALA A 819 -22.32 8.00 2.78
CA ALA A 819 -22.14 6.93 3.76
C ALA A 819 -21.03 7.29 4.75
N LYS A 820 -21.27 7.03 6.04
CA LYS A 820 -20.26 7.13 7.11
C LYS A 820 -20.26 5.83 7.92
N VAL A 821 -19.20 5.05 7.78
CA VAL A 821 -19.07 3.75 8.45
C VAL A 821 -17.94 3.80 9.43
N ILE A 822 -18.23 3.48 10.69
CA ILE A 822 -17.25 3.46 11.79
C ILE A 822 -17.04 2.01 12.23
N ASN A 823 -15.79 1.64 12.45
CA ASN A 823 -15.35 0.30 12.83
C ASN A 823 -14.48 0.38 14.08
N ALA A 824 -14.52 -0.65 14.91
CA ALA A 824 -13.67 -0.78 16.08
C ALA A 824 -13.11 -2.20 16.21
N SER A 825 -11.95 -2.35 16.81
CA SER A 825 -11.39 -3.65 17.19
C SER A 825 -10.75 -3.61 18.57
N LEU A 826 -10.75 -4.76 19.23
CA LEU A 826 -9.99 -5.04 20.44
C LEU A 826 -9.16 -6.30 20.16
N PHE A 827 -7.93 -6.34 20.64
CA PHE A 827 -7.07 -7.50 20.46
C PHE A 827 -6.12 -7.69 21.64
N TYR A 828 -5.67 -8.92 21.79
CA TYR A 828 -4.63 -9.31 22.72
C TYR A 828 -3.59 -10.13 21.94
N ASP A 829 -2.43 -9.53 21.72
CA ASP A 829 -1.38 -10.05 20.85
C ASP A 829 -0.17 -10.51 21.68
N GLN A 830 0.05 -11.81 21.69
CA GLN A 830 1.13 -12.51 22.37
C GLN A 830 2.04 -13.22 21.36
N ALA A 831 3.22 -13.67 21.81
CA ALA A 831 4.19 -14.30 20.90
C ALA A 831 3.61 -15.53 20.17
N LYS A 832 2.89 -16.39 20.90
CA LYS A 832 2.34 -17.66 20.37
C LYS A 832 0.89 -17.56 19.88
N PHE A 833 0.14 -16.53 20.26
CA PHE A 833 -1.26 -16.43 19.88
C PHE A 833 -1.75 -14.99 19.84
N ARG A 834 -2.83 -14.77 19.10
CA ARG A 834 -3.57 -13.51 19.05
C ARG A 834 -5.05 -13.80 19.20
N LEU A 835 -5.71 -13.07 20.09
CA LEU A 835 -7.16 -12.99 20.18
C LEU A 835 -7.61 -11.64 19.62
N GLY A 836 -8.67 -11.64 18.83
CA GLY A 836 -9.22 -10.44 18.23
C GLY A 836 -10.74 -10.42 18.28
N PHE A 837 -11.30 -9.25 18.51
CA PHE A 837 -12.71 -8.93 18.36
C PHE A 837 -12.83 -7.68 17.49
N LYS A 838 -13.65 -7.72 16.45
CA LYS A 838 -13.96 -6.57 15.60
C LYS A 838 -15.45 -6.33 15.56
N LEU A 839 -15.83 -5.07 15.59
CA LEU A 839 -17.18 -4.60 15.32
C LEU A 839 -17.13 -3.67 14.11
N ASN A 840 -17.54 -4.19 12.96
CA ASN A 840 -17.75 -3.45 11.73
C ASN A 840 -19.09 -2.72 11.78
N ASN A 841 -19.15 -1.52 11.20
CA ASN A 841 -20.35 -0.70 11.11
C ASN A 841 -21.02 -0.53 12.49
N LEU A 842 -20.25 0.02 13.43
CA LEU A 842 -20.60 0.22 14.83
C LEU A 842 -21.98 0.88 15.02
N PHE A 843 -22.33 1.84 14.17
CA PHE A 843 -23.60 2.56 14.26
C PHE A 843 -24.74 1.94 13.44
N ASN A 844 -24.51 0.79 12.79
CA ASN A 844 -25.50 0.11 11.96
C ASN A 844 -26.04 0.99 10.82
N GLU A 845 -25.14 1.73 10.17
CA GLU A 845 -25.47 2.57 9.02
C GLU A 845 -25.97 1.69 7.85
N HIS A 846 -27.06 2.10 7.21
CA HIS A 846 -27.50 1.51 5.94
C HIS A 846 -26.87 2.29 4.78
N TYR A 847 -26.10 1.61 3.94
CA TYR A 847 -25.34 2.25 2.88
C TYR A 847 -25.16 1.35 1.66
N TRP A 848 -24.89 1.97 0.51
CA TRP A 848 -24.76 1.24 -0.75
C TRP A 848 -23.36 1.45 -1.34
N SER A 849 -22.88 0.48 -2.10
CA SER A 849 -21.73 0.71 -2.97
C SER A 849 -22.11 1.65 -4.10
N TYR A 850 -21.13 2.19 -4.82
CA TYR A 850 -21.39 3.09 -5.95
C TYR A 850 -22.14 2.43 -7.12
N ILE A 851 -22.27 1.10 -7.12
CA ILE A 851 -23.10 0.34 -8.07
C ILE A 851 -24.46 -0.06 -7.47
N GLY A 852 -24.88 0.57 -6.37
CA GLY A 852 -26.21 0.36 -5.80
C GLY A 852 -26.38 -0.93 -5.00
N MET A 853 -25.29 -1.65 -4.67
CA MET A 853 -25.41 -2.84 -3.83
C MET A 853 -25.52 -2.45 -2.35
N PRO A 854 -26.55 -2.91 -1.61
CA PRO A 854 -26.57 -2.81 -0.16
C PRO A 854 -25.29 -3.40 0.45
N GLN A 855 -24.78 -2.79 1.50
CA GLN A 855 -23.56 -3.21 2.18
C GLN A 855 -23.88 -3.75 3.58
N ASN A 856 -22.96 -4.54 4.13
CA ASN A 856 -23.14 -5.20 5.42
C ASN A 856 -23.61 -4.22 6.52
N THR A 857 -24.67 -4.61 7.24
CA THR A 857 -25.08 -3.97 8.49
C THR A 857 -24.04 -4.25 9.59
N ARG A 858 -24.31 -3.86 10.85
CA ARG A 858 -23.40 -4.10 11.97
C ARG A 858 -22.99 -5.58 12.02
N GLN A 859 -21.68 -5.83 11.98
CA GLN A 859 -21.10 -7.18 11.99
C GLN A 859 -20.05 -7.29 13.08
N PHE A 860 -20.12 -8.36 13.86
CA PHE A 860 -19.04 -8.73 14.78
C PHE A 860 -18.22 -9.90 14.20
N ILE A 861 -16.92 -9.90 14.48
CA ILE A 861 -15.99 -10.97 14.13
C ILE A 861 -15.12 -11.25 15.35
N VAL A 862 -15.00 -12.52 15.72
CA VAL A 862 -14.05 -13.04 16.71
C VAL A 862 -12.99 -13.83 15.96
N ASN A 863 -11.74 -13.65 16.33
CA ASN A 863 -10.60 -14.31 15.70
C ASN A 863 -9.63 -14.86 16.76
N LEU A 864 -9.14 -16.06 16.52
CA LEU A 864 -8.00 -16.66 17.22
C LEU A 864 -6.95 -17.04 16.17
N THR A 865 -5.73 -16.56 16.34
CA THR A 865 -4.56 -17.00 15.57
C THR A 865 -3.55 -17.64 16.51
N TYR A 866 -3.05 -18.81 16.15
CA TYR A 866 -1.94 -19.50 16.80
C TYR A 866 -0.71 -19.46 15.91
N ARG A 867 0.45 -19.14 16.49
CA ARG A 867 1.72 -18.95 15.78
C ARG A 867 2.74 -19.96 16.26
N ILE A 868 3.37 -20.64 15.31
CA ILE A 868 4.53 -21.51 15.48
C ILE A 868 5.67 -20.84 14.70
N ARG A 869 6.81 -20.67 15.33
CA ARG A 869 7.99 -19.97 14.82
C ARG A 869 9.24 -20.72 15.23
#